data_AF-A0A9E3B636-F1
#
_entry.id   AF-A0A9E3B636-F1
#
_cell.length_a   1.000
_cell.length_b   1.000
_cell.length_c   1.000
_cell.angle_alpha   90.00
_cell.angle_beta   90.00
_cell.angle_gamma   90.00
#
_symmetry.space_group_name_H-M   'P 1'
#
loop_
_entity.id
_entity.type
_entity.pdbx_description
1 polymer ?
#
loop_
_entity_poly.entity_id
_entity_poly.type
_entity_poly.pdbx_seq_one_letter_code
_entity_poly.pdbx_strand_id
1 'polypeptide(L)'
;MTDMQGKQRRRCLTIVLAFLIATSLWVMGDQSQRVAHAVPLENNGVGLKPALGWSSWSFIRHDPTAAKIEAQADAMKHSGLARVGFQYINVDDFWYECPGSQGPNVDQYGRWVTDPTRFPGSGTTDGIQVVARYVHRDGLKFGLYVTPGISKQAVAENTPIEGTTYHADDIATTTSEKNYNCKGMVGIDYTKPGAQEFINSWADEFASWGVDYLKIDGVGVSDIPDIQAWSAALRQTGRPIHLELSNSLSIADAATWAQYSNGWRTGGDIECYRCESGGSSYPLTSWSSVQSRFNQVANWQPYGGPGGFNDYDSLELGNGSNDGLTPAERQTQMSLWALGASPLILGTDLTNLDPTDLHYLKNTAVLAVDQDAIDASRIVNTSTQQVFAKTEHNGNVIVGLFNLTTEPEVISTTASALGLPAGTYYFLNDLWNHQTTETAGVISANVPAHGVALYRIRTDKNPSEVPPNATLALTGLSTVTAHQAVTATESFTDNGALPTREVKLDLDAPSGWSVKPTSPTKFEVVGSGQTVQATFQVVAPEPTQLFQSNILTGSARYSWSRERSLRLSVSETVTTSMPVQPPYQTFSSATDAPASFAESGQQFGISGAGPDLYTTSDTYSAIYLKSAVGNASTIETEVVSQQNMAGYARAGIMVRNNISGVGSTPEGVLLFESPSGGFQLEWDNNGGNYINSVTPPNGTIPESLPVWLKLVKNGSTFTGYYSSDGTTWNTVGTATVPGQASTQDAGMFMLSHVSGTPGQVTFQGFSVQ
;
A
#
# COMPACT_ATOMS: atom_id res chain seq x y z
N MET A 1 64.81 -20.55 32.80
CA MET A 1 66.04 -19.85 32.37
C MET A 1 65.85 -19.56 30.90
N THR A 2 65.33 -18.37 30.57
CA THR A 2 66.10 -17.21 30.06
C THR A 2 66.74 -17.56 28.70
N ASP A 3 66.58 -16.82 27.61
CA ASP A 3 66.34 -15.39 27.55
C ASP A 3 66.02 -14.91 26.11
N MET A 4 65.31 -13.79 26.09
CA MET A 4 65.37 -12.62 25.21
C MET A 4 65.94 -12.66 23.78
N GLN A 5 65.08 -12.15 22.88
CA GLN A 5 65.24 -10.95 22.02
C GLN A 5 66.48 -10.81 21.11
N GLY A 6 66.20 -10.49 19.83
CA GLY A 6 66.64 -9.17 19.32
C GLY A 6 67.34 -9.09 17.96
N LYS A 7 66.56 -8.64 16.97
CA LYS A 7 66.88 -7.56 16.01
C LYS A 7 67.88 -7.76 14.83
N GLN A 8 67.30 -7.54 13.64
CA GLN A 8 67.75 -6.68 12.52
C GLN A 8 68.87 -7.15 11.57
N ARG A 9 68.53 -7.33 10.27
CA ARG A 9 68.86 -6.37 9.16
C ARG A 9 68.41 -6.86 7.76
N ARG A 10 67.67 -5.96 7.08
CA ARG A 10 67.66 -5.57 5.63
C ARG A 10 67.72 -6.67 4.54
N ARG A 11 66.63 -6.97 3.82
CA ARG A 11 65.96 -6.29 2.67
C ARG A 11 66.78 -6.21 1.35
N CYS A 12 66.36 -7.02 0.36
CA CYS A 12 66.25 -6.75 -1.09
C CYS A 12 65.05 -7.59 -1.59
N LEU A 13 63.89 -6.97 -1.88
CA LEU A 13 63.31 -6.70 -3.23
C LEU A 13 63.06 -8.00 -4.04
N THR A 14 61.82 -8.40 -4.34
CA THR A 14 60.98 -7.91 -5.47
C THR A 14 59.59 -8.59 -5.38
N ILE A 15 58.48 -7.87 -5.11
CA ILE A 15 57.34 -7.48 -6.02
C ILE A 15 56.29 -8.62 -6.22
N VAL A 16 55.10 -8.57 -5.56
CA VAL A 16 53.74 -8.11 -6.04
C VAL A 16 52.82 -9.36 -6.24
N LEU A 17 51.53 -9.44 -5.88
CA LEU A 17 50.50 -8.54 -5.35
C LEU A 17 49.38 -9.36 -4.64
N ALA A 18 48.77 -8.73 -3.63
CA ALA A 18 47.35 -8.71 -3.22
C ALA A 18 46.53 -10.00 -2.92
N PHE A 19 46.16 -10.17 -1.65
CA PHE A 19 44.75 -10.27 -1.22
C PHE A 19 44.57 -9.46 0.08
N LEU A 20 43.74 -8.42 0.01
CA LEU A 20 43.32 -7.60 1.15
C LEU A 20 42.11 -8.28 1.80
N ILE A 21 42.31 -8.84 3.00
CA ILE A 21 41.24 -9.34 3.86
C ILE A 21 40.65 -8.11 4.58
N ALA A 22 39.44 -7.71 4.18
CA ALA A 22 38.65 -6.77 4.95
C ALA A 22 38.05 -7.51 6.16
N THR A 23 38.48 -7.11 7.35
CA THR A 23 37.93 -7.54 8.63
C THR A 23 36.73 -6.64 8.95
N SER A 24 35.52 -7.15 8.78
CA SER A 24 34.31 -6.53 9.31
C SER A 24 34.18 -6.88 10.80
N LEU A 25 34.35 -5.87 11.65
CA LEU A 25 34.02 -5.95 13.07
C LEU A 25 32.52 -6.21 13.22
N TRP A 26 32.19 -7.35 13.83
CA TRP A 26 30.87 -7.62 14.38
C TRP A 26 30.67 -6.77 15.62
N VAL A 27 29.77 -5.80 15.56
CA VAL A 27 29.15 -5.24 16.76
C VAL A 27 28.12 -6.24 17.23
N MET A 28 28.51 -7.12 18.16
CA MET A 28 27.55 -7.88 18.95
C MET A 28 26.79 -6.88 19.82
N GLY A 29 25.57 -6.54 19.41
CA GLY A 29 24.63 -5.82 20.25
C GLY A 29 24.31 -6.68 21.48
N ASP A 30 24.59 -6.13 22.65
CA ASP A 30 24.28 -6.70 23.95
C ASP A 30 22.75 -6.85 24.08
N GLN A 31 22.26 -8.09 23.87
CA GLN A 31 20.88 -8.50 24.11
C GLN A 31 20.64 -8.58 25.63
N SER A 32 20.58 -7.42 26.28
CA SER A 32 19.95 -7.32 27.59
C SER A 32 18.44 -7.45 27.37
N GLN A 33 17.91 -8.63 27.70
CA GLN A 33 16.48 -8.87 27.78
C GLN A 33 15.85 -7.84 28.73
N ARG A 34 15.21 -6.81 28.17
CA ARG A 34 14.20 -6.05 28.92
C ARG A 34 13.08 -7.04 29.19
N VAL A 35 12.89 -7.38 30.46
CA VAL A 35 11.67 -8.04 30.92
C VAL A 35 10.51 -7.11 30.54
N ALA A 36 9.76 -7.47 29.50
CA ALA A 36 8.53 -6.76 29.16
C ALA A 36 7.58 -6.91 30.36
N HIS A 37 7.30 -5.80 31.04
CA HIS A 37 6.18 -5.78 31.96
C HIS A 37 4.92 -6.05 31.14
N ALA A 38 4.24 -7.17 31.40
CA ALA A 38 2.99 -7.49 30.74
C ALA A 38 2.03 -6.30 30.93
N VAL A 39 1.60 -5.72 29.82
CA VAL A 39 0.61 -4.64 29.82
C VAL A 39 -0.71 -5.25 30.33
N PRO A 40 -1.33 -4.70 31.39
CA PRO A 40 -2.61 -5.18 31.84
C PRO A 40 -3.66 -4.87 30.76
N LEU A 41 -4.24 -5.91 30.16
CA LEU A 41 -5.29 -5.80 29.15
C LEU A 41 -6.68 -5.76 29.80
N GLU A 42 -7.64 -5.10 29.15
CA GLU A 42 -9.05 -5.09 29.56
C GLU A 42 -9.60 -6.53 29.64
N ASN A 43 -10.36 -6.83 30.70
CA ASN A 43 -10.86 -8.19 30.99
C ASN A 43 -12.34 -8.15 31.36
N ASN A 44 -13.14 -7.66 30.42
CA ASN A 44 -14.61 -7.63 30.45
C ASN A 44 -15.25 -8.88 29.82
N GLY A 45 -14.45 -9.91 29.48
CA GLY A 45 -14.92 -11.18 28.92
C GLY A 45 -15.12 -11.19 27.39
N VAL A 46 -14.78 -10.10 26.69
CA VAL A 46 -14.70 -10.01 25.22
C VAL A 46 -13.26 -9.71 24.79
N GLY A 47 -13.00 -9.56 23.49
CA GLY A 47 -11.65 -9.27 22.98
C GLY A 47 -10.62 -10.37 23.22
N LEU A 48 -11.03 -11.63 23.43
CA LEU A 48 -10.07 -12.75 23.60
C LEU A 48 -9.42 -13.20 22.29
N LYS A 49 -10.05 -12.85 21.17
CA LYS A 49 -9.55 -13.02 19.81
C LYS A 49 -9.86 -11.75 19.02
N PRO A 50 -9.07 -11.43 17.97
CA PRO A 50 -9.35 -10.28 17.14
C PRO A 50 -10.76 -10.38 16.55
N ALA A 51 -11.47 -9.25 16.51
CA ALA A 51 -12.83 -9.23 16.00
C ALA A 51 -12.84 -9.49 14.49
N LEU A 52 -13.77 -10.33 14.02
CA LEU A 52 -14.04 -10.53 12.59
C LEU A 52 -15.41 -9.94 12.29
N GLY A 53 -15.48 -8.97 11.39
CA GLY A 53 -16.72 -8.22 11.19
C GLY A 53 -16.73 -7.35 9.95
N TRP A 54 -17.62 -6.36 9.95
CA TRP A 54 -17.80 -5.36 8.92
C TRP A 54 -18.23 -4.04 9.54
N SER A 55 -17.80 -2.92 8.94
CA SER A 55 -18.20 -1.56 9.33
C SER A 55 -18.72 -0.78 8.13
N SER A 56 -19.70 0.10 8.36
CA SER A 56 -20.32 0.89 7.31
C SER A 56 -19.47 2.04 6.76
N TRP A 57 -18.37 2.40 7.41
CA TRP A 57 -17.64 3.64 7.11
C TRP A 57 -17.06 3.72 5.70
N SER A 58 -16.33 2.70 5.23
CA SER A 58 -15.56 2.79 3.99
C SER A 58 -16.47 2.88 2.76
N PHE A 59 -17.43 1.96 2.63
CA PHE A 59 -18.35 1.90 1.48
C PHE A 59 -19.60 2.77 1.62
N ILE A 60 -20.38 2.61 2.71
CA ILE A 60 -21.66 3.32 2.87
C ILE A 60 -21.44 4.77 3.30
N ARG A 61 -20.45 4.97 4.17
CA ARG A 61 -19.99 6.26 4.68
C ARG A 61 -21.10 7.15 5.23
N HIS A 62 -21.49 8.19 4.49
CA HIS A 62 -22.35 9.28 4.97
C HIS A 62 -23.85 8.96 4.95
N ASP A 63 -24.24 7.82 4.37
CA ASP A 63 -25.64 7.49 4.13
C ASP A 63 -26.05 6.09 4.66
N PRO A 64 -25.74 5.72 5.92
CA PRO A 64 -26.26 4.50 6.51
C PRO A 64 -27.77 4.63 6.78
N THR A 65 -28.49 3.56 6.48
CA THR A 65 -29.91 3.39 6.78
C THR A 65 -30.14 1.97 7.27
N ALA A 66 -31.22 1.75 8.03
CA ALA A 66 -31.59 0.42 8.51
C ALA A 66 -31.57 -0.62 7.38
N ALA A 67 -32.21 -0.32 6.24
CA ALA A 67 -32.27 -1.22 5.10
C ALA A 67 -30.89 -1.58 4.52
N LYS A 68 -29.96 -0.61 4.45
CA LYS A 68 -28.61 -0.90 3.96
C LYS A 68 -27.82 -1.76 4.94
N ILE A 69 -27.92 -1.48 6.24
CA ILE A 69 -27.23 -2.27 7.28
C ILE A 69 -27.76 -3.71 7.32
N GLU A 70 -29.08 -3.89 7.27
CA GLU A 70 -29.72 -5.20 7.20
C GLU A 70 -29.29 -5.99 5.95
N ALA A 71 -29.15 -5.32 4.80
CA ALA A 71 -28.67 -5.96 3.58
C ALA A 71 -27.21 -6.47 3.71
N GLN A 72 -26.34 -5.74 4.41
CA GLN A 72 -24.97 -6.17 4.67
C GLN A 72 -24.92 -7.36 5.64
N ALA A 73 -25.79 -7.35 6.67
CA ALA A 73 -25.95 -8.49 7.58
C ALA A 73 -26.42 -9.76 6.85
N ASP A 74 -27.43 -9.63 5.98
CA ASP A 74 -27.89 -10.73 5.15
C ASP A 74 -26.77 -11.24 4.22
N ALA A 75 -26.00 -10.33 3.61
CA ALA A 75 -24.90 -10.70 2.73
C ALA A 75 -23.78 -11.47 3.47
N MET A 76 -23.41 -11.05 4.68
CA MET A 76 -22.43 -11.76 5.53
C MET A 76 -22.87 -13.21 5.82
N LYS A 77 -24.16 -13.41 6.09
CA LYS A 77 -24.73 -14.74 6.31
C LYS A 77 -24.74 -15.58 5.04
N HIS A 78 -25.28 -15.06 3.94
CA HIS A 78 -25.51 -15.81 2.70
C HIS A 78 -24.20 -16.19 1.99
N SER A 79 -23.20 -15.30 1.99
CA SER A 79 -21.86 -15.56 1.44
C SER A 79 -21.11 -16.69 2.18
N GLY A 80 -21.49 -16.95 3.43
CA GLY A 80 -20.83 -17.92 4.29
C GLY A 80 -19.63 -17.36 5.06
N LEU A 81 -19.41 -16.04 5.06
CA LEU A 81 -18.44 -15.38 5.93
C LEU A 81 -18.77 -15.65 7.40
N ALA A 82 -20.05 -15.66 7.76
CA ALA A 82 -20.50 -16.05 9.10
C ALA A 82 -20.03 -17.46 9.54
N ARG A 83 -19.91 -18.40 8.59
CA ARG A 83 -19.46 -19.77 8.89
C ARG A 83 -17.97 -19.89 9.17
N VAL A 84 -17.18 -18.90 8.77
CA VAL A 84 -15.72 -18.85 8.99
C VAL A 84 -15.31 -17.85 10.08
N GLY A 85 -16.29 -17.22 10.75
CA GLY A 85 -16.07 -16.47 11.99
C GLY A 85 -16.44 -14.98 11.96
N PHE A 86 -16.70 -14.40 10.78
CA PHE A 86 -17.18 -13.01 10.68
C PHE A 86 -18.54 -12.89 11.35
N GLN A 87 -18.69 -11.98 12.31
CA GLN A 87 -19.88 -11.93 13.14
C GLN A 87 -20.33 -10.52 13.51
N TYR A 88 -19.47 -9.50 13.45
CA TYR A 88 -19.88 -8.13 13.80
C TYR A 88 -20.40 -7.36 12.58
N ILE A 89 -21.55 -6.71 12.72
CA ILE A 89 -22.11 -5.72 11.78
C ILE A 89 -22.14 -4.39 12.53
N ASN A 90 -21.21 -3.50 12.22
CA ASN A 90 -21.02 -2.24 12.90
C ASN A 90 -21.62 -1.10 12.06
N VAL A 91 -22.49 -0.31 12.68
CA VAL A 91 -22.95 0.97 12.13
C VAL A 91 -21.99 2.03 12.65
N ASP A 92 -21.27 2.65 11.72
CA ASP A 92 -20.36 3.76 12.01
C ASP A 92 -21.16 5.08 12.15
N ASP A 93 -20.53 6.24 11.94
CA ASP A 93 -21.17 7.55 12.08
C ASP A 93 -22.48 7.70 11.26
N PHE A 94 -23.28 8.73 11.58
CA PHE A 94 -24.54 9.14 10.93
C PHE A 94 -25.79 8.28 11.22
N TRP A 95 -25.83 7.58 12.34
CA TRP A 95 -27.04 6.90 12.83
C TRP A 95 -28.03 7.82 13.57
N TYR A 96 -27.57 8.99 13.97
CA TYR A 96 -28.26 9.95 14.84
C TYR A 96 -28.63 11.26 14.13
N GLU A 97 -29.53 12.04 14.73
CA GLU A 97 -29.92 13.35 14.22
C GLU A 97 -28.80 14.39 14.40
N CYS A 98 -28.23 14.83 13.28
CA CYS A 98 -27.12 15.78 13.26
C CYS A 98 -27.47 17.12 12.58
N PRO A 99 -27.76 18.19 13.33
CA PRO A 99 -28.00 19.52 12.77
C PRO A 99 -26.71 20.31 12.46
N GLY A 100 -25.53 19.70 12.57
CA GLY A 100 -24.24 20.34 12.35
C GLY A 100 -23.69 21.01 13.61
N SER A 101 -23.12 22.22 13.49
CA SER A 101 -22.25 22.84 14.51
C SER A 101 -22.80 22.98 15.94
N GLN A 102 -24.11 22.84 16.12
CA GLN A 102 -24.80 22.81 17.42
C GLN A 102 -24.60 21.50 18.18
N GLY A 103 -24.13 20.44 17.50
CA GLY A 103 -23.98 19.10 18.06
C GLY A 103 -25.21 18.24 17.84
N PRO A 104 -25.10 16.92 18.08
CA PRO A 104 -26.22 15.98 17.93
C PRO A 104 -27.46 16.44 18.73
N ASN A 105 -28.66 16.23 18.17
CA ASN A 105 -29.89 16.38 18.94
C ASN A 105 -29.90 15.35 20.06
N VAL A 106 -30.51 15.70 21.20
CA VAL A 106 -30.51 14.85 22.38
C VAL A 106 -31.92 14.55 22.89
N ASP A 107 -32.04 13.41 23.57
CA ASP A 107 -33.23 13.02 24.29
C ASP A 107 -33.37 13.82 25.60
N GLN A 108 -34.43 13.53 26.34
CA GLN A 108 -34.72 14.17 27.62
C GLN A 108 -33.64 13.97 28.70
N TYR A 109 -32.64 13.10 28.47
CA TYR A 109 -31.52 12.83 29.38
C TYR A 109 -30.16 13.24 28.81
N GLY A 110 -30.13 13.95 27.68
CA GLY A 110 -28.90 14.45 27.06
C GLY A 110 -28.16 13.43 26.19
N ARG A 111 -28.76 12.29 25.85
CA ARG A 111 -28.19 11.25 24.97
C ARG A 111 -28.63 11.46 23.53
N TRP A 112 -27.85 11.07 22.52
CA TRP A 112 -28.17 11.38 21.12
C TRP A 112 -29.43 10.67 20.65
N VAL A 113 -30.23 11.37 19.85
CA VAL A 113 -31.45 10.82 19.25
C VAL A 113 -31.11 10.12 17.94
N THR A 114 -31.56 8.87 17.79
CA THR A 114 -31.56 8.13 16.53
C THR A 114 -32.27 8.91 15.42
N ASP A 115 -31.69 9.01 14.22
CA ASP A 115 -32.37 9.62 13.07
C ASP A 115 -33.51 8.70 12.60
N PRO A 116 -34.80 9.06 12.83
CA PRO A 116 -35.92 8.18 12.54
C PRO A 116 -36.19 8.04 11.04
N THR A 117 -35.60 8.91 10.21
CA THR A 117 -35.72 8.84 8.74
C THR A 117 -34.78 7.79 8.16
N ARG A 118 -33.62 7.60 8.79
CA ARG A 118 -32.61 6.59 8.41
C ARG A 118 -32.85 5.25 9.11
N PHE A 119 -33.22 5.31 10.38
CA PHE A 119 -33.43 4.17 11.27
C PHE A 119 -34.83 4.27 11.89
N PRO A 120 -35.88 3.84 11.15
CA PRO A 120 -37.25 3.95 11.65
C PRO A 120 -37.48 2.99 12.82
N GLY A 121 -38.04 3.53 13.92
CA GLY A 121 -38.47 2.74 15.08
C GLY A 121 -39.69 1.86 14.79
N SER A 122 -40.01 0.97 15.75
CA SER A 122 -41.19 0.09 15.70
C SER A 122 -41.97 0.14 17.01
N GLY A 123 -43.11 0.84 16.99
CA GLY A 123 -43.87 1.13 18.21
C GLY A 123 -43.04 1.98 19.17
N THR A 124 -42.74 1.44 20.36
CA THR A 124 -41.86 2.08 21.35
C THR A 124 -40.41 1.59 21.26
N THR A 125 -40.07 0.75 20.28
CA THR A 125 -38.71 0.25 20.07
C THR A 125 -37.94 1.26 19.21
N ASP A 126 -36.77 1.68 19.68
CA ASP A 126 -35.86 2.56 18.94
C ASP A 126 -35.40 1.92 17.62
N GLY A 127 -35.12 2.74 16.60
CA GLY A 127 -34.71 2.27 15.27
C GLY A 127 -33.40 1.46 15.27
N ILE A 128 -32.41 1.85 16.09
CA ILE A 128 -31.17 1.10 16.25
C ILE A 128 -31.43 -0.25 16.92
N GLN A 129 -32.30 -0.28 17.92
CA GLN A 129 -32.71 -1.54 18.55
C GLN A 129 -33.45 -2.47 17.57
N VAL A 130 -34.23 -1.92 16.62
CA VAL A 130 -34.85 -2.71 15.54
C VAL A 130 -33.79 -3.39 14.68
N VAL A 131 -32.77 -2.64 14.23
CA VAL A 131 -31.68 -3.19 13.42
C VAL A 131 -30.83 -4.19 14.20
N ALA A 132 -30.50 -3.90 15.46
CA ALA A 132 -29.76 -4.82 16.32
C ALA A 132 -30.48 -6.18 16.46
N ARG A 133 -31.81 -6.16 16.69
CA ARG A 133 -32.64 -7.38 16.73
C ARG A 133 -32.64 -8.12 15.39
N TYR A 134 -32.64 -7.40 14.26
CA TYR A 134 -32.54 -8.01 12.94
C TYR A 134 -31.21 -8.75 12.78
N VAL A 135 -30.09 -8.10 13.11
CA VAL A 135 -28.74 -8.68 13.05
C VAL A 135 -28.61 -9.91 13.96
N HIS A 136 -29.12 -9.83 15.20
CA HIS A 136 -29.09 -10.94 16.15
C HIS A 136 -29.91 -12.15 15.74
N ARG A 137 -31.02 -11.97 15.00
CA ARG A 137 -31.84 -13.07 14.48
C ARG A 137 -31.02 -14.06 13.66
N ASP A 138 -29.96 -13.56 13.04
CA ASP A 138 -29.07 -14.31 12.16
C ASP A 138 -27.82 -14.85 12.86
N GLY A 139 -27.75 -14.71 14.19
CA GLY A 139 -26.62 -15.17 15.02
C GLY A 139 -25.39 -14.28 14.91
N LEU A 140 -25.53 -13.11 14.28
CA LEU A 140 -24.51 -12.08 14.20
C LEU A 140 -24.58 -11.16 15.44
N LYS A 141 -23.62 -10.26 15.55
CA LYS A 141 -23.45 -9.27 16.61
C LYS A 141 -23.54 -7.87 16.03
N PHE A 142 -24.08 -6.93 16.78
CA PHE A 142 -24.33 -5.57 16.33
C PHE A 142 -23.40 -4.56 17.00
N GLY A 143 -22.87 -3.61 16.25
CA GLY A 143 -22.02 -2.55 16.79
C GLY A 143 -22.47 -1.14 16.44
N LEU A 144 -22.06 -0.17 17.25
CA LEU A 144 -22.43 1.24 17.14
C LEU A 144 -21.23 2.17 17.37
N TYR A 145 -21.40 3.44 16.99
CA TYR A 145 -20.39 4.50 17.03
C TYR A 145 -20.83 5.67 17.91
N VAL A 146 -19.91 6.24 18.70
CA VAL A 146 -20.05 7.52 19.40
C VAL A 146 -18.72 8.28 19.44
N THR A 147 -18.73 9.51 19.98
CA THR A 147 -17.52 10.32 20.24
C THR A 147 -17.46 10.76 21.71
N PRO A 148 -16.28 11.07 22.27
CA PRO A 148 -16.15 11.58 23.63
C PRO A 148 -16.99 12.83 23.93
N GLY A 149 -17.26 13.03 25.22
CA GLY A 149 -17.90 14.22 25.75
C GLY A 149 -19.43 14.23 25.68
N ILE A 150 -20.00 15.43 25.79
CA ILE A 150 -21.43 15.70 25.84
C ILE A 150 -21.84 16.70 24.75
N SER A 151 -23.04 16.53 24.18
CA SER A 151 -23.55 17.44 23.14
C SER A 151 -23.77 18.84 23.70
N LYS A 152 -23.39 19.88 22.94
CA LYS A 152 -23.72 21.27 23.28
C LYS A 152 -25.22 21.52 23.37
N GLN A 153 -26.05 20.71 22.72
CA GLN A 153 -27.50 20.79 22.87
C GLN A 153 -27.96 20.32 24.24
N ALA A 154 -27.41 19.21 24.76
CA ALA A 154 -27.69 18.77 26.12
C ALA A 154 -27.35 19.84 27.15
N VAL A 155 -26.23 20.54 26.96
CA VAL A 155 -25.80 21.66 27.82
C VAL A 155 -26.71 22.88 27.66
N ALA A 156 -27.06 23.26 26.42
CA ALA A 156 -27.92 24.41 26.16
C ALA A 156 -29.35 24.24 26.69
N GLU A 157 -29.89 23.03 26.58
CA GLU A 157 -31.18 22.65 27.14
C GLU A 157 -31.10 22.34 28.64
N ASN A 158 -29.87 22.23 29.16
CA ASN A 158 -29.53 21.79 30.50
C ASN A 158 -30.32 20.54 30.90
N THR A 159 -30.29 19.52 30.04
CA THR A 159 -31.02 18.26 30.24
C THR A 159 -30.64 17.59 31.57
N PRO A 160 -31.60 16.96 32.27
CA PRO A 160 -31.30 16.19 33.48
C PRO A 160 -30.49 14.94 33.15
N ILE A 161 -29.57 14.53 34.03
CA ILE A 161 -28.84 13.26 33.90
C ILE A 161 -29.69 12.15 34.53
N GLU A 162 -30.01 11.12 33.73
CA GLU A 162 -30.89 10.01 34.14
C GLU A 162 -30.49 9.42 35.51
N GLY A 163 -31.47 9.24 36.39
CA GLY A 163 -31.26 8.65 37.71
C GLY A 163 -30.58 9.56 38.74
N THR A 164 -30.31 10.84 38.42
CA THR A 164 -29.64 11.78 39.32
C THR A 164 -30.41 13.08 39.51
N THR A 165 -29.89 13.96 40.37
CA THR A 165 -30.36 15.35 40.51
C THR A 165 -29.55 16.35 39.69
N TYR A 166 -28.52 15.88 38.99
CA TYR A 166 -27.60 16.71 38.21
C TYR A 166 -28.10 16.89 36.78
N HIS A 167 -27.56 17.90 36.09
CA HIS A 167 -27.89 18.23 34.71
C HIS A 167 -26.61 18.36 33.87
N ALA A 168 -26.76 18.40 32.55
CA ALA A 168 -25.65 18.49 31.61
C ALA A 168 -24.67 19.64 31.92
N ASP A 169 -25.16 20.82 32.32
CA ASP A 169 -24.29 21.98 32.64
C ASP A 169 -23.48 21.79 33.94
N ASP A 170 -23.91 20.88 34.84
CA ASP A 170 -23.18 20.58 36.08
C ASP A 170 -21.86 19.82 35.83
N ILE A 171 -21.80 19.09 34.71
CA ILE A 171 -20.67 18.20 34.36
C ILE A 171 -19.91 18.67 33.12
N ALA A 172 -20.47 19.56 32.31
CA ALA A 172 -19.84 20.01 31.08
C ALA A 172 -18.63 20.93 31.33
N THR A 173 -17.62 20.78 30.48
CA THR A 173 -16.48 21.69 30.38
C THR A 173 -16.67 22.68 29.23
N THR A 174 -15.76 23.65 29.12
CA THR A 174 -15.69 24.56 27.96
C THR A 174 -14.78 24.05 26.85
N THR A 175 -14.11 22.90 27.05
CA THR A 175 -13.21 22.29 26.07
C THR A 175 -14.03 21.70 24.94
N SER A 176 -13.70 22.03 23.69
CA SER A 176 -14.36 21.42 22.53
C SER A 176 -13.82 20.01 22.32
N GLU A 177 -14.72 19.07 22.10
CA GLU A 177 -14.38 17.69 21.74
C GLU A 177 -14.43 17.46 20.24
N LYS A 178 -13.74 16.41 19.80
CA LYS A 178 -13.74 15.99 18.40
C LYS A 178 -15.01 15.22 18.09
N ASN A 179 -15.77 15.75 17.14
CA ASN A 179 -16.74 14.99 16.36
C ASN A 179 -16.55 15.44 14.91
N TYR A 180 -16.01 14.56 14.06
CA TYR A 180 -15.48 14.96 12.74
C TYR A 180 -16.57 15.42 11.78
N ASN A 181 -17.78 14.88 11.89
CA ASN A 181 -18.86 15.19 10.97
C ASN A 181 -19.90 16.12 11.60
N CYS A 182 -20.44 15.76 12.76
CA CYS A 182 -21.48 16.56 13.40
C CYS A 182 -20.98 17.75 14.19
N LYS A 183 -19.73 17.74 14.69
CA LYS A 183 -19.18 18.80 15.56
C LYS A 183 -19.99 18.93 16.86
N GLY A 184 -19.83 20.06 17.55
CA GLY A 184 -20.73 20.48 18.63
C GLY A 184 -20.70 19.64 19.90
N MET A 185 -19.58 18.97 20.18
CA MET A 185 -19.34 18.27 21.44
C MET A 185 -18.43 19.10 22.36
N VAL A 186 -18.61 18.96 23.68
CA VAL A 186 -17.74 19.53 24.72
C VAL A 186 -17.35 18.47 25.74
N GLY A 187 -16.21 18.66 26.41
CA GLY A 187 -15.67 17.67 27.34
C GLY A 187 -16.51 17.55 28.61
N ILE A 188 -16.38 16.43 29.32
CA ILE A 188 -17.03 16.17 30.61
C ILE A 188 -15.99 16.28 31.73
N ASP A 189 -16.31 16.99 32.81
CA ASP A 189 -15.51 17.05 34.03
C ASP A 189 -15.84 15.84 34.92
N TYR A 190 -15.07 14.77 34.75
CA TYR A 190 -15.22 13.53 35.52
C TYR A 190 -14.91 13.65 37.02
N THR A 191 -14.54 14.85 37.52
CA THR A 191 -14.48 15.13 38.97
C THR A 191 -15.84 15.51 39.57
N LYS A 192 -16.85 15.76 38.72
CA LYS A 192 -18.19 16.17 39.13
C LYS A 192 -19.10 14.97 39.38
N PRO A 193 -19.95 15.02 40.42
CA PRO A 193 -20.99 14.03 40.57
C PRO A 193 -22.00 14.14 39.41
N GLY A 194 -22.51 13.01 38.93
CA GLY A 194 -23.35 12.93 37.72
C GLY A 194 -22.57 12.58 36.45
N ALA A 195 -21.25 12.81 36.39
CA ALA A 195 -20.46 12.55 35.18
C ALA A 195 -20.39 11.05 34.83
N GLN A 196 -20.12 10.20 35.83
CA GLN A 196 -20.13 8.75 35.62
C GLN A 196 -21.54 8.24 35.34
N GLU A 197 -22.55 8.77 36.03
CA GLU A 197 -23.95 8.40 35.84
C GLU A 197 -24.46 8.74 34.43
N PHE A 198 -23.98 9.83 33.82
CA PHE A 198 -24.26 10.16 32.43
C PHE A 198 -23.69 9.10 31.46
N ILE A 199 -22.46 8.63 31.67
CA ILE A 199 -21.90 7.56 30.83
C ILE A 199 -22.58 6.21 31.13
N ASN A 200 -22.99 5.97 32.38
CA ASN A 200 -23.77 4.77 32.73
C ASN A 200 -25.12 4.73 32.01
N SER A 201 -25.83 5.86 31.89
CA SER A 201 -27.14 5.90 31.22
C SER A 201 -27.02 5.60 29.72
N TRP A 202 -25.94 6.04 29.08
CA TRP A 202 -25.59 5.66 27.71
C TRP A 202 -25.28 4.16 27.57
N ALA A 203 -24.44 3.63 28.45
CA ALA A 203 -24.06 2.22 28.42
C ALA A 203 -25.27 1.31 28.65
N ASP A 204 -26.15 1.66 29.61
CA ASP A 204 -27.39 0.93 29.89
C ASP A 204 -28.37 0.98 28.70
N GLU A 205 -28.47 2.12 28.01
CA GLU A 205 -29.27 2.24 26.78
C GLU A 205 -28.75 1.32 25.68
N PHE A 206 -27.45 1.38 25.37
CA PHE A 206 -26.83 0.53 24.37
C PHE A 206 -26.93 -0.96 24.72
N ALA A 207 -26.77 -1.31 25.99
CA ALA A 207 -26.99 -2.68 26.46
C ALA A 207 -28.44 -3.12 26.28
N SER A 208 -29.41 -2.23 26.53
CA SER A 208 -30.84 -2.49 26.33
C SER A 208 -31.21 -2.66 24.85
N TRP A 209 -30.50 -1.96 23.95
CA TRP A 209 -30.67 -2.10 22.50
C TRP A 209 -30.02 -3.38 21.97
N GLY A 210 -29.10 -3.97 22.73
CA GLY A 210 -28.39 -5.18 22.36
C GLY A 210 -27.07 -4.93 21.63
N VAL A 211 -26.45 -3.76 21.80
CA VAL A 211 -25.11 -3.50 21.25
C VAL A 211 -24.11 -4.50 21.81
N ASP A 212 -23.22 -5.02 20.96
CA ASP A 212 -22.16 -5.98 21.28
C ASP A 212 -20.75 -5.40 21.06
N TYR A 213 -20.66 -4.29 20.34
CA TYR A 213 -19.43 -3.61 19.95
C TYR A 213 -19.67 -2.10 19.93
N LEU A 214 -18.84 -1.33 20.63
CA LEU A 214 -18.93 0.13 20.68
C LEU A 214 -17.61 0.73 20.22
N LYS A 215 -17.64 1.51 19.15
CA LYS A 215 -16.53 2.34 18.70
C LYS A 215 -16.67 3.74 19.26
N ILE A 216 -15.63 4.24 19.93
CA ILE A 216 -15.51 5.63 20.37
C ILE A 216 -14.46 6.30 19.49
N ASP A 217 -14.85 7.31 18.73
CA ASP A 217 -13.99 7.97 17.75
C ASP A 217 -13.61 9.40 18.14
N GLY A 218 -12.53 9.91 17.56
CA GLY A 218 -11.97 11.22 17.92
C GLY A 218 -11.16 11.23 19.21
N VAL A 219 -10.86 10.05 19.78
CA VAL A 219 -10.13 9.88 21.04
C VAL A 219 -8.70 10.41 20.93
N GLY A 220 -8.26 11.11 21.97
CA GLY A 220 -6.89 11.51 22.23
C GLY A 220 -6.53 11.41 23.71
N VAL A 221 -5.31 11.83 24.06
CA VAL A 221 -4.76 11.73 25.43
C VAL A 221 -5.61 12.51 26.46
N SER A 222 -6.27 13.60 26.05
CA SER A 222 -7.20 14.34 26.90
C SER A 222 -8.40 13.53 27.36
N ASP A 223 -8.73 12.47 26.62
CA ASP A 223 -10.01 11.77 26.74
C ASP A 223 -9.85 10.47 27.56
N ILE A 224 -8.67 10.21 28.13
CA ILE A 224 -8.43 9.08 29.03
C ILE A 224 -9.50 8.98 30.14
N PRO A 225 -9.90 10.07 30.83
CA PRO A 225 -10.98 9.99 31.81
C PRO A 225 -12.32 9.55 31.23
N ASP A 226 -12.61 9.93 29.99
CA ASP A 226 -13.82 9.53 29.26
C ASP A 226 -13.81 8.02 28.98
N ILE A 227 -12.68 7.51 28.48
CA ILE A 227 -12.50 6.08 28.21
C ILE A 227 -12.55 5.24 29.50
N GLN A 228 -12.01 5.76 30.61
CA GLN A 228 -12.14 5.12 31.93
C GLN A 228 -13.61 5.01 32.37
N ALA A 229 -14.39 6.07 32.17
CA ALA A 229 -15.81 6.09 32.49
C ALA A 229 -16.60 5.12 31.61
N TRP A 230 -16.32 5.05 30.31
CA TRP A 230 -16.93 4.07 29.40
C TRP A 230 -16.57 2.63 29.75
N SER A 231 -15.29 2.32 30.01
CA SER A 231 -14.87 0.98 30.47
C SER A 231 -15.61 0.56 31.74
N ALA A 232 -15.78 1.47 32.71
CA ALA A 232 -16.52 1.20 33.94
C ALA A 232 -18.03 1.01 33.67
N ALA A 233 -18.63 1.90 32.89
CA ALA A 233 -20.05 1.86 32.55
C ALA A 233 -20.44 0.60 31.78
N LEU A 234 -19.67 0.22 30.76
CA LEU A 234 -19.91 -1.00 29.99
C LEU A 234 -19.86 -2.25 30.87
N ARG A 235 -18.90 -2.34 31.81
CA ARG A 235 -18.83 -3.43 32.80
C ARG A 235 -20.03 -3.46 33.73
N GLN A 236 -20.54 -2.30 34.14
CA GLN A 236 -21.71 -2.19 35.02
C GLN A 236 -22.98 -2.78 34.38
N THR A 237 -23.16 -2.62 33.07
CA THR A 237 -24.37 -3.12 32.37
C THR A 237 -24.58 -4.64 32.53
N GLY A 238 -23.50 -5.39 32.79
CA GLY A 238 -23.50 -6.85 32.80
C GLY A 238 -23.62 -7.50 31.41
N ARG A 239 -23.75 -6.70 30.34
CA ARG A 239 -23.70 -7.18 28.96
C ARG A 239 -22.25 -7.14 28.45
N PRO A 240 -21.72 -8.20 27.84
CA PRO A 240 -20.40 -8.15 27.21
C PRO A 240 -20.44 -7.27 25.95
N ILE A 241 -19.75 -6.12 25.99
CA ILE A 241 -19.64 -5.16 24.87
C ILE A 241 -18.15 -4.90 24.61
N HIS A 242 -17.71 -5.12 23.37
CA HIS A 242 -16.33 -4.80 22.94
C HIS A 242 -16.18 -3.29 22.84
N LEU A 243 -15.15 -2.72 23.47
CA LEU A 243 -14.83 -1.30 23.37
C LEU A 243 -13.67 -1.08 22.40
N GLU A 244 -13.92 -0.37 21.31
CA GLU A 244 -12.94 0.01 20.29
C GLU A 244 -12.66 1.51 20.34
N LEU A 245 -11.40 1.90 20.27
CA LEU A 245 -11.00 3.31 20.27
C LEU A 245 -10.47 3.74 18.91
N SER A 246 -10.86 4.92 18.46
CA SER A 246 -10.48 5.55 17.20
C SER A 246 -10.20 7.04 17.45
N ASN A 247 -9.30 7.74 16.75
CA ASN A 247 -8.73 7.39 15.45
C ASN A 247 -7.22 7.09 15.54
N SER A 248 -6.33 8.08 15.45
CA SER A 248 -4.88 7.84 15.50
C SER A 248 -4.31 7.97 16.91
N LEU A 249 -4.37 6.90 17.69
CA LEU A 249 -3.93 6.96 19.09
C LEU A 249 -2.40 7.03 19.24
N SER A 250 -1.98 7.72 20.30
CA SER A 250 -0.57 7.86 20.67
C SER A 250 -0.03 6.54 21.21
N ILE A 251 1.04 6.03 20.61
CA ILE A 251 1.74 4.83 21.11
C ILE A 251 2.38 5.05 22.49
N ALA A 252 2.65 6.30 22.88
CA ALA A 252 3.16 6.61 24.21
C ALA A 252 2.16 6.24 25.32
N ASP A 253 0.88 6.17 24.97
CA ASP A 253 -0.25 5.89 25.86
C ASP A 253 -0.84 4.50 25.60
N ALA A 254 -0.19 3.66 24.80
CA ALA A 254 -0.66 2.34 24.41
C ALA A 254 -1.03 1.45 25.61
N ALA A 255 -0.24 1.49 26.69
CA ALA A 255 -0.53 0.74 27.91
C ALA A 255 -1.82 1.21 28.60
N THR A 256 -2.15 2.50 28.50
CA THR A 256 -3.40 3.06 29.02
C THR A 256 -4.58 2.64 28.17
N TRP A 257 -4.47 2.72 26.84
CA TRP A 257 -5.53 2.26 25.93
C TRP A 257 -5.85 0.79 26.16
N ALA A 258 -4.81 -0.04 26.18
CA ALA A 258 -4.95 -1.47 26.38
C ALA A 258 -5.57 -1.85 27.73
N GLN A 259 -5.39 -1.01 28.77
CA GLN A 259 -5.99 -1.23 30.07
C GLN A 259 -7.51 -1.04 30.08
N TYR A 260 -8.05 -0.18 29.22
CA TYR A 260 -9.45 0.25 29.27
C TYR A 260 -10.27 -0.09 28.02
N SER A 261 -9.67 -0.67 26.98
CA SER A 261 -10.38 -1.05 25.76
C SER A 261 -9.95 -2.41 25.21
N ASN A 262 -10.78 -2.96 24.33
CA ASN A 262 -10.53 -4.23 23.65
C ASN A 262 -9.92 -4.04 22.25
N GLY A 263 -9.83 -2.80 21.77
CA GLY A 263 -9.10 -2.42 20.57
C GLY A 263 -8.78 -0.92 20.55
N TRP A 264 -7.73 -0.57 19.81
CA TRP A 264 -7.30 0.83 19.63
C TRP A 264 -6.65 1.02 18.27
N ARG A 265 -7.16 1.99 17.51
CA ARG A 265 -6.63 2.32 16.20
C ARG A 265 -5.28 3.02 16.32
N THR A 266 -4.32 2.49 15.59
CA THR A 266 -2.88 2.82 15.70
C THR A 266 -2.42 3.87 14.70
N GLY A 267 -3.27 4.22 13.73
CA GLY A 267 -3.00 5.14 12.63
C GLY A 267 -4.24 5.94 12.22
N GLY A 268 -4.12 6.77 11.18
CA GLY A 268 -5.28 7.43 10.58
C GLY A 268 -6.10 6.46 9.75
N ASP A 269 -7.18 6.94 9.15
CA ASP A 269 -8.04 6.17 8.24
C ASP A 269 -7.26 5.46 7.13
N ILE A 270 -7.67 4.22 6.82
CA ILE A 270 -7.09 3.42 5.72
C ILE A 270 -7.62 3.87 4.36
N GLU A 271 -8.76 4.56 4.34
CA GLU A 271 -9.42 4.99 3.11
C GLU A 271 -8.59 6.00 2.30
N CYS A 272 -8.71 5.94 0.98
CA CYS A 272 -8.13 6.96 0.09
C CYS A 272 -9.15 8.04 -0.28
N TYR A 273 -9.43 8.96 0.64
CA TYR A 273 -10.37 10.07 0.40
C TYR A 273 -10.04 10.96 -0.80
N ARG A 274 -8.77 10.98 -1.23
CA ARG A 274 -8.31 11.77 -2.38
C ARG A 274 -8.38 11.00 -3.70
N CYS A 275 -8.61 9.69 -3.65
CA CYS A 275 -8.74 8.85 -4.84
C CYS A 275 -10.18 8.86 -5.39
N GLU A 276 -11.14 9.31 -4.59
CA GLU A 276 -12.55 9.34 -4.90
C GLU A 276 -12.88 10.23 -6.09
N SER A 277 -13.64 9.69 -7.04
CA SER A 277 -14.09 10.41 -8.23
C SER A 277 -15.60 10.66 -8.17
N GLY A 278 -16.04 11.88 -8.49
CA GLY A 278 -17.46 12.20 -8.67
C GLY A 278 -18.36 11.95 -7.44
N GLY A 279 -17.81 11.98 -6.22
CA GLY A 279 -18.55 11.71 -4.98
C GLY A 279 -18.79 10.21 -4.69
N SER A 280 -18.13 9.32 -5.44
CA SER A 280 -18.05 7.89 -5.14
C SER A 280 -17.11 7.63 -3.96
N SER A 281 -17.40 6.65 -3.11
CA SER A 281 -16.46 6.15 -2.09
C SER A 281 -15.34 5.27 -2.66
N TYR A 282 -15.25 5.14 -3.99
CA TYR A 282 -14.26 4.31 -4.66
C TYR A 282 -13.14 5.12 -5.35
N PRO A 283 -11.90 4.58 -5.38
CA PRO A 283 -11.50 3.34 -4.73
C PRO A 283 -11.46 3.47 -3.19
N LEU A 284 -11.76 2.39 -2.46
CA LEU A 284 -11.86 2.41 -1.00
C LEU A 284 -10.52 2.80 -0.37
N THR A 285 -9.41 2.21 -0.83
CA THR A 285 -8.06 2.48 -0.33
C THR A 285 -7.04 2.61 -1.47
N SER A 286 -5.75 2.66 -1.11
CA SER A 286 -4.62 2.62 -2.02
C SER A 286 -3.46 1.83 -1.41
N TRP A 287 -2.55 1.35 -2.24
CA TRP A 287 -1.34 0.68 -1.76
C TRP A 287 -0.54 1.51 -0.76
N SER A 288 -0.45 2.84 -0.96
CA SER A 288 0.25 3.74 -0.04
C SER A 288 -0.36 3.74 1.37
N SER A 289 -1.69 3.64 1.50
CA SER A 289 -2.36 3.52 2.79
C SER A 289 -2.01 2.19 3.47
N VAL A 290 -2.06 1.07 2.73
CA VAL A 290 -1.66 -0.26 3.24
C VAL A 290 -0.18 -0.28 3.64
N GLN A 291 0.71 0.20 2.77
CA GLN A 291 2.15 0.23 3.00
C GLN A 291 2.52 1.02 4.26
N SER A 292 1.75 2.05 4.61
CA SER A 292 1.94 2.84 5.83
C SER A 292 1.79 2.02 7.13
N ARG A 293 1.11 0.87 7.08
CA ARG A 293 0.84 0.01 8.26
C ARG A 293 1.99 -0.89 8.66
N PHE A 294 2.96 -1.16 7.76
CA PHE A 294 4.11 -2.03 8.08
C PHE A 294 4.87 -1.56 9.33
N ASN A 295 5.10 -0.24 9.47
CA ASN A 295 5.75 0.30 10.66
C ASN A 295 4.83 0.30 11.88
N GLN A 296 3.52 0.45 11.70
CA GLN A 296 2.57 0.37 12.80
C GLN A 296 2.55 -1.04 13.39
N VAL A 297 2.43 -2.06 12.54
CA VAL A 297 2.48 -3.48 12.96
C VAL A 297 3.75 -3.77 13.75
N ALA A 298 4.91 -3.36 13.23
CA ALA A 298 6.18 -3.59 13.90
C ALA A 298 6.31 -2.86 15.25
N ASN A 299 5.83 -1.61 15.35
CA ASN A 299 6.01 -0.78 16.53
C ASN A 299 5.00 -1.11 17.63
N TRP A 300 3.77 -1.47 17.26
CA TRP A 300 2.66 -1.72 18.20
C TRP A 300 2.58 -3.17 18.69
N GLN A 301 3.33 -4.09 18.06
CA GLN A 301 3.44 -5.51 18.44
C GLN A 301 3.49 -5.78 19.97
N PRO A 302 4.21 -5.01 20.81
CA PRO A 302 4.29 -5.29 22.25
C PRO A 302 3.00 -5.05 23.05
N TYR A 303 1.99 -4.43 22.46
CA TYR A 303 0.78 -3.95 23.16
C TYR A 303 -0.47 -4.76 22.88
N GLY A 304 -0.48 -5.57 21.81
CA GLY A 304 -1.61 -6.42 21.42
C GLY A 304 -1.61 -7.78 22.11
N GLY A 305 -2.80 -8.38 22.26
CA GLY A 305 -2.98 -9.74 22.73
C GLY A 305 -4.39 -10.03 23.25
N PRO A 306 -4.65 -11.23 23.80
CA PRO A 306 -5.96 -11.57 24.35
C PRO A 306 -6.41 -10.59 25.44
N GLY A 307 -7.50 -9.87 25.17
CA GLY A 307 -8.05 -8.79 26.00
C GLY A 307 -8.08 -7.46 25.26
N GLY A 308 -7.14 -7.23 24.33
CA GLY A 308 -7.05 -5.98 23.57
C GLY A 308 -6.09 -6.06 22.37
N PHE A 309 -6.52 -5.59 21.19
CA PHE A 309 -5.74 -5.70 19.95
C PHE A 309 -5.40 -4.36 19.32
N ASN A 310 -4.25 -4.34 18.63
CA ASN A 310 -3.86 -3.22 17.78
C ASN A 310 -4.76 -3.17 16.54
N ASP A 311 -5.53 -2.09 16.37
CA ASP A 311 -6.36 -1.87 15.18
C ASP A 311 -5.56 -1.11 14.11
N TYR A 312 -5.32 -1.74 12.96
CA TYR A 312 -4.68 -1.11 11.79
C TYR A 312 -5.70 -0.50 10.83
N ASP A 313 -6.95 -0.39 11.29
CA ASP A 313 -8.17 0.02 10.60
C ASP A 313 -8.73 -1.07 9.67
N SER A 314 -9.83 -0.77 9.00
CA SER A 314 -10.59 -1.73 8.19
C SER A 314 -9.78 -2.46 7.11
N LEU A 315 -10.23 -3.68 6.81
CA LEU A 315 -9.75 -4.52 5.74
C LEU A 315 -10.55 -4.22 4.46
N GLU A 316 -9.92 -3.48 3.56
CA GLU A 316 -10.50 -3.09 2.27
C GLU A 316 -10.20 -4.14 1.20
N LEU A 317 -10.95 -5.25 1.27
CA LEU A 317 -10.83 -6.37 0.34
C LEU A 317 -12.21 -6.71 -0.22
N GLY A 318 -12.41 -6.44 -1.51
CA GLY A 318 -13.62 -6.85 -2.22
C GLY A 318 -13.99 -5.95 -3.39
N ASN A 319 -15.06 -6.32 -4.09
CA ASN A 319 -15.69 -5.51 -5.14
C ASN A 319 -14.80 -5.24 -6.37
N GLY A 320 -13.89 -6.16 -6.72
CA GLY A 320 -12.96 -5.95 -7.85
C GLY A 320 -12.13 -4.68 -7.65
N SER A 321 -11.74 -3.99 -8.72
CA SER A 321 -10.84 -2.82 -8.64
C SER A 321 -11.37 -1.64 -7.81
N ASN A 322 -12.61 -1.69 -7.34
CA ASN A 322 -13.21 -0.68 -6.48
C ASN A 322 -12.56 -0.61 -5.08
N ASP A 323 -11.87 -1.65 -4.60
CA ASP A 323 -11.09 -1.52 -3.36
C ASP A 323 -9.80 -0.70 -3.54
N GLY A 324 -9.31 -0.55 -4.79
CA GLY A 324 -8.07 0.16 -5.09
C GLY A 324 -6.80 -0.69 -4.94
N LEU A 325 -6.94 -2.01 -4.76
CA LEU A 325 -5.82 -2.93 -4.56
C LEU A 325 -5.78 -4.02 -5.64
N THR A 326 -4.58 -4.34 -6.10
CA THR A 326 -4.31 -5.52 -6.91
C THR A 326 -4.53 -6.81 -6.09
N PRO A 327 -4.73 -7.98 -6.74
CA PRO A 327 -4.85 -9.25 -6.03
C PRO A 327 -3.68 -9.56 -5.06
N ALA A 328 -2.45 -9.19 -5.43
CA ALA A 328 -1.28 -9.37 -4.58
C ALA A 328 -1.32 -8.45 -3.34
N GLU A 329 -1.71 -7.19 -3.52
CA GLU A 329 -1.84 -6.21 -2.43
C GLU A 329 -2.95 -6.59 -1.45
N ARG A 330 -4.07 -7.16 -1.92
CA ARG A 330 -5.13 -7.72 -1.05
C ARG A 330 -4.61 -8.82 -0.15
N GLN A 331 -3.84 -9.77 -0.71
CA GLN A 331 -3.21 -10.83 0.07
C GLN A 331 -2.21 -10.24 1.07
N THR A 332 -1.45 -9.22 0.68
CA THR A 332 -0.54 -8.49 1.57
C THR A 332 -1.27 -7.84 2.72
N GLN A 333 -2.34 -7.06 2.49
CA GLN A 333 -3.12 -6.42 3.55
C GLN A 333 -3.66 -7.46 4.54
N MET A 334 -4.37 -8.47 4.04
CA MET A 334 -4.96 -9.51 4.89
C MET A 334 -3.88 -10.27 5.68
N SER A 335 -2.73 -10.59 5.06
CA SER A 335 -1.63 -11.30 5.74
C SER A 335 -0.94 -10.44 6.79
N LEU A 336 -0.75 -9.15 6.52
CA LEU A 336 -0.12 -8.22 7.46
C LEU A 336 -1.01 -7.99 8.69
N TRP A 337 -2.32 -7.80 8.50
CA TRP A 337 -3.27 -7.68 9.61
C TRP A 337 -3.33 -8.96 10.43
N ALA A 338 -3.41 -10.12 9.78
CA ALA A 338 -3.44 -11.42 10.46
C ALA A 338 -2.15 -11.69 11.26
N LEU A 339 -0.98 -11.30 10.74
CA LEU A 339 0.28 -11.41 11.47
C LEU A 339 0.32 -10.49 12.68
N GLY A 340 -0.30 -9.31 12.61
CA GLY A 340 -0.44 -8.39 13.73
C GLY A 340 -1.65 -8.66 14.63
N ALA A 341 -2.38 -9.77 14.44
CA ALA A 341 -3.59 -10.11 15.20
C ALA A 341 -4.59 -8.94 15.28
N SER A 342 -4.74 -8.19 14.19
CA SER A 342 -5.60 -7.02 14.14
C SER A 342 -7.05 -7.42 13.89
N PRO A 343 -8.05 -6.70 14.44
CA PRO A 343 -9.44 -6.89 14.03
C PRO A 343 -9.58 -6.89 12.50
N LEU A 344 -10.15 -7.94 11.92
CA LEU A 344 -10.48 -8.01 10.50
C LEU A 344 -11.91 -7.49 10.30
N ILE A 345 -12.05 -6.17 10.36
CA ILE A 345 -13.31 -5.46 10.11
C ILE A 345 -13.35 -5.05 8.64
N LEU A 346 -14.22 -5.68 7.85
CA LEU A 346 -14.37 -5.39 6.43
C LEU A 346 -14.99 -4.01 6.19
N GLY A 347 -14.46 -3.25 5.23
CA GLY A 347 -15.02 -1.97 4.77
C GLY A 347 -15.81 -2.04 3.45
N THR A 348 -15.66 -3.16 2.73
CA THR A 348 -16.21 -3.43 1.39
C THR A 348 -17.75 -3.59 1.36
N ASP A 349 -18.38 -3.48 0.18
CA ASP A 349 -19.79 -3.83 -0.02
C ASP A 349 -19.96 -5.36 -0.04
N LEU A 350 -20.50 -5.93 1.03
CA LEU A 350 -20.71 -7.38 1.13
C LEU A 350 -21.76 -7.89 0.14
N THR A 351 -22.65 -7.02 -0.36
CA THR A 351 -23.69 -7.42 -1.33
C THR A 351 -23.15 -7.65 -2.74
N ASN A 352 -21.90 -7.24 -2.99
CA ASN A 352 -21.25 -7.30 -4.30
C ASN A 352 -19.86 -7.96 -4.23
N LEU A 353 -19.70 -8.99 -3.38
CA LEU A 353 -18.51 -9.83 -3.34
C LEU A 353 -18.50 -10.85 -4.47
N ASP A 354 -17.37 -10.98 -5.15
CA ASP A 354 -17.17 -11.96 -6.21
C ASP A 354 -16.54 -13.27 -5.68
N PRO A 355 -16.43 -14.34 -6.50
CA PRO A 355 -15.82 -15.59 -6.06
C PRO A 355 -14.36 -15.48 -5.62
N THR A 356 -13.60 -14.52 -6.16
CA THR A 356 -12.21 -14.25 -5.78
C THR A 356 -12.16 -13.60 -4.40
N ASP A 357 -13.03 -12.62 -4.15
CA ASP A 357 -13.14 -11.96 -2.84
C ASP A 357 -13.46 -13.00 -1.76
N LEU A 358 -14.46 -13.86 -2.02
CA LEU A 358 -14.85 -14.94 -1.11
C LEU A 358 -13.77 -16.00 -0.93
N HIS A 359 -12.95 -16.26 -1.95
CA HIS A 359 -11.82 -17.18 -1.82
C HIS A 359 -10.80 -16.66 -0.80
N TYR A 360 -10.50 -15.36 -0.82
CA TYR A 360 -9.58 -14.75 0.14
C TYR A 360 -10.19 -14.65 1.53
N LEU A 361 -11.38 -14.05 1.65
CA LEU A 361 -12.03 -13.81 2.94
C LEU A 361 -12.40 -15.11 3.68
N LYS A 362 -12.55 -16.23 2.97
CA LYS A 362 -12.84 -17.54 3.58
C LYS A 362 -11.61 -18.43 3.70
N ASN A 363 -10.41 -17.91 3.47
CA ASN A 363 -9.18 -18.67 3.67
C ASN A 363 -8.94 -18.91 5.17
N THR A 364 -9.48 -20.02 5.67
CA THR A 364 -9.35 -20.41 7.10
C THR A 364 -7.92 -20.62 7.56
N ALA A 365 -6.95 -20.85 6.65
CA ALA A 365 -5.56 -20.98 7.01
C ALA A 365 -4.95 -19.62 7.39
N VAL A 366 -5.30 -18.55 6.66
CA VAL A 366 -4.91 -17.16 6.95
C VAL A 366 -5.67 -16.62 8.15
N LEU A 367 -6.99 -16.85 8.23
CA LEU A 367 -7.79 -16.47 9.40
C LEU A 367 -7.26 -17.13 10.68
N ALA A 368 -6.76 -18.38 10.61
CA ALA A 368 -6.14 -19.03 11.77
C ALA A 368 -4.83 -18.37 12.23
N VAL A 369 -4.13 -17.64 11.35
CA VAL A 369 -2.98 -16.82 11.75
C VAL A 369 -3.46 -15.65 12.58
N ASP A 370 -4.51 -14.95 12.18
CA ASP A 370 -5.11 -13.86 12.97
C ASP A 370 -5.65 -14.35 14.32
N GLN A 371 -6.43 -15.43 14.26
CA GLN A 371 -7.21 -15.95 15.38
C GLN A 371 -6.39 -16.74 16.43
N ASP A 372 -5.06 -16.79 16.27
CA ASP A 372 -4.14 -17.24 17.31
C ASP A 372 -3.90 -16.17 18.40
N ALA A 373 -4.28 -14.92 18.12
CA ALA A 373 -4.15 -13.76 19.01
C ALA A 373 -2.70 -13.44 19.44
N ILE A 374 -1.73 -13.71 18.57
CA ILE A 374 -0.31 -13.41 18.79
C ILE A 374 0.17 -12.39 17.74
N ASP A 375 0.68 -11.24 18.18
CA ASP A 375 1.29 -10.25 17.30
C ASP A 375 2.70 -10.68 16.86
N ALA A 376 2.97 -10.64 15.55
CA ALA A 376 4.24 -10.98 14.96
C ALA A 376 5.30 -9.87 15.06
N SER A 377 6.55 -10.27 15.34
CA SER A 377 7.69 -9.36 15.33
C SER A 377 8.24 -9.18 13.92
N ARG A 378 8.67 -7.97 13.60
CA ARG A 378 9.44 -7.69 12.38
C ARG A 378 10.89 -8.12 12.56
N ILE A 379 11.41 -8.94 11.65
CA ILE A 379 12.78 -9.45 11.68
C ILE A 379 13.66 -8.94 10.52
N VAL A 380 13.06 -8.49 9.42
CA VAL A 380 13.74 -7.80 8.32
C VAL A 380 13.00 -6.50 8.01
N ASN A 381 13.75 -5.41 7.88
CA ASN A 381 13.24 -4.07 7.59
C ASN A 381 14.16 -3.35 6.59
N THR A 382 13.90 -3.51 5.30
CA THR A 382 14.57 -2.73 4.24
C THR A 382 13.53 -1.88 3.49
N SER A 383 13.99 -0.96 2.64
CA SER A 383 13.09 -0.17 1.80
C SER A 383 12.33 -1.00 0.77
N THR A 384 12.82 -2.20 0.43
CA THR A 384 12.25 -3.07 -0.61
C THR A 384 11.60 -4.33 -0.07
N GLN A 385 11.98 -4.78 1.12
CA GLN A 385 11.54 -6.07 1.68
C GLN A 385 11.28 -5.97 3.18
N GLN A 386 10.26 -6.68 3.64
CA GLN A 386 9.94 -6.80 5.05
C GLN A 386 9.66 -8.27 5.38
N VAL A 387 10.06 -8.72 6.57
CA VAL A 387 9.74 -10.07 7.06
C VAL A 387 9.20 -9.98 8.48
N PHE A 388 8.05 -10.59 8.71
CA PHE A 388 7.40 -10.70 10.01
C PHE A 388 7.26 -12.16 10.40
N ALA A 389 7.45 -12.48 11.68
CA ALA A 389 7.30 -13.84 12.18
C ALA A 389 6.74 -13.89 13.61
N LYS A 390 6.01 -14.97 13.90
CA LYS A 390 5.53 -15.33 15.24
C LYS A 390 5.63 -16.82 15.48
N THR A 391 5.73 -17.20 16.75
CA THR A 391 5.67 -18.61 17.16
C THR A 391 4.30 -18.88 17.76
N GLU A 392 3.56 -19.83 17.17
CA GLU A 392 2.28 -20.30 17.69
C GLU A 392 2.47 -21.04 19.02
N HIS A 393 1.41 -21.15 19.83
CA HIS A 393 1.47 -21.87 21.12
C HIS A 393 1.94 -23.33 21.03
N ASN A 394 1.79 -23.99 19.87
CA ASN A 394 2.24 -25.36 19.64
C ASN A 394 3.72 -25.45 19.19
N GLY A 395 4.43 -24.33 19.07
CA GLY A 395 5.83 -24.25 18.66
C GLY A 395 6.07 -24.18 17.15
N ASN A 396 5.01 -24.19 16.33
CA ASN A 396 5.14 -23.84 14.91
C ASN A 396 5.47 -22.35 14.76
N VAL A 397 6.05 -21.98 13.62
CA VAL A 397 6.34 -20.58 13.30
C VAL A 397 5.54 -20.14 12.07
N ILE A 398 4.88 -18.99 12.15
CA ILE A 398 4.33 -18.30 10.99
C ILE A 398 5.33 -17.25 10.51
N VAL A 399 5.54 -17.16 9.20
CA VAL A 399 6.38 -16.12 8.58
C VAL A 399 5.71 -15.54 7.33
N GLY A 400 5.70 -14.21 7.22
CA GLY A 400 5.33 -13.48 6.02
C GLY A 400 6.55 -12.84 5.38
N LEU A 401 6.81 -13.16 4.10
CA LEU A 401 7.85 -12.55 3.26
C LEU A 401 7.17 -11.52 2.36
N PHE A 402 7.43 -10.22 2.58
CA PHE A 402 6.73 -9.13 1.89
C PHE A 402 7.65 -8.38 0.93
N ASN A 403 7.17 -8.23 -0.29
CA ASN A 403 7.80 -7.41 -1.31
C ASN A 403 7.17 -6.02 -1.32
N LEU A 404 7.96 -4.96 -1.24
CA LEU A 404 7.50 -3.57 -1.30
C LEU A 404 7.82 -2.89 -2.64
N THR A 405 8.45 -3.60 -3.57
CA THR A 405 8.78 -3.07 -4.90
C THR A 405 7.68 -3.35 -5.90
N THR A 406 7.76 -2.67 -7.04
CA THR A 406 6.82 -2.77 -8.16
C THR A 406 7.12 -3.94 -9.09
N GLU A 407 8.13 -4.77 -8.78
CA GLU A 407 8.54 -5.93 -9.58
C GLU A 407 8.62 -7.16 -8.68
N PRO A 408 8.43 -8.38 -9.20
CA PRO A 408 8.63 -9.60 -8.41
C PRO A 408 10.06 -9.70 -7.85
N GLU A 409 10.19 -10.13 -6.59
CA GLU A 409 11.50 -10.34 -5.95
C GLU A 409 11.59 -11.69 -5.24
N VAL A 410 12.77 -12.30 -5.30
CA VAL A 410 13.09 -13.44 -4.44
C VAL A 410 13.41 -12.95 -3.04
N ILE A 411 12.52 -13.25 -2.09
CA ILE A 411 12.68 -12.90 -0.68
C ILE A 411 13.00 -14.17 0.09
N SER A 412 13.88 -14.07 1.09
CA SER A 412 14.28 -15.21 1.89
C SER A 412 14.59 -14.88 3.34
N THR A 413 14.47 -15.90 4.19
CA THR A 413 14.96 -15.95 5.56
C THR A 413 15.44 -17.37 5.87
N THR A 414 15.82 -17.65 7.12
CA THR A 414 16.28 -18.98 7.54
C THR A 414 15.52 -19.46 8.77
N ALA A 415 15.38 -20.77 8.92
CA ALA A 415 14.77 -21.38 10.10
C ALA A 415 15.47 -20.93 11.39
N SER A 416 16.79 -20.77 11.38
CA SER A 416 17.56 -20.24 12.50
C SER A 416 17.21 -18.78 12.82
N ALA A 417 17.04 -17.92 11.81
CA ALA A 417 16.65 -16.52 12.02
C ALA A 417 15.22 -16.41 12.58
N LEU A 418 14.38 -17.39 12.31
CA LEU A 418 13.03 -17.53 12.86
C LEU A 418 12.99 -18.14 14.27
N GLY A 419 14.13 -18.52 14.84
CA GLY A 419 14.19 -19.16 16.16
C GLY A 419 13.70 -20.61 16.20
N LEU A 420 13.54 -21.27 15.04
CA LEU A 420 13.20 -22.69 15.01
C LEU A 420 14.34 -23.55 15.58
N PRO A 421 14.03 -24.64 16.30
CA PRO A 421 15.04 -25.58 16.77
C PRO A 421 15.85 -26.15 15.61
N ALA A 422 17.14 -26.40 15.83
CA ALA A 422 18.00 -27.00 14.82
C ALA A 422 17.44 -28.35 14.34
N GLY A 423 17.12 -28.42 13.05
CA GLY A 423 16.64 -29.60 12.37
C GLY A 423 17.34 -29.79 11.03
N THR A 424 17.29 -31.02 10.50
CA THR A 424 17.83 -31.36 9.18
C THR A 424 16.92 -30.91 8.04
N TYR A 425 15.62 -30.75 8.32
CA TYR A 425 14.62 -30.22 7.40
C TYR A 425 13.40 -29.69 8.15
N TYR A 426 12.61 -28.87 7.48
CA TYR A 426 11.38 -28.27 7.99
C TYR A 426 10.29 -28.33 6.92
N PHE A 427 9.02 -28.34 7.32
CA PHE A 427 7.91 -28.30 6.38
C PHE A 427 7.32 -26.90 6.34
N LEU A 428 7.15 -26.37 5.13
CA LEU A 428 6.58 -25.07 4.83
C LEU A 428 5.20 -25.30 4.24
N ASN A 429 4.15 -24.96 4.98
CA ASN A 429 2.80 -24.91 4.42
C ASN A 429 2.49 -23.49 3.95
N ASP A 430 2.39 -23.30 2.64
CA ASP A 430 1.90 -22.06 2.03
C ASP A 430 0.42 -21.89 2.36
N LEU A 431 0.09 -20.80 3.06
CA LEU A 431 -1.26 -20.58 3.58
C LEU A 431 -2.23 -20.04 2.52
N TRP A 432 -1.72 -19.48 1.42
CA TRP A 432 -2.51 -19.01 0.30
C TRP A 432 -2.73 -20.10 -0.74
N ASN A 433 -1.66 -20.84 -1.08
CA ASN A 433 -1.72 -21.89 -2.09
C ASN A 433 -2.11 -23.28 -1.52
N HIS A 434 -2.17 -23.41 -0.18
CA HIS A 434 -2.43 -24.66 0.53
C HIS A 434 -1.48 -25.79 0.13
N GLN A 435 -0.24 -25.44 -0.18
CA GLN A 435 0.78 -26.37 -0.62
C GLN A 435 1.87 -26.52 0.44
N THR A 436 2.14 -27.76 0.84
CA THR A 436 3.27 -28.07 1.72
C THR A 436 4.50 -28.46 0.91
N THR A 437 5.64 -27.88 1.25
CA THR A 437 6.99 -28.21 0.74
C THR A 437 7.94 -28.49 1.91
N GLU A 438 9.11 -29.07 1.63
CA GLU A 438 10.19 -29.22 2.62
C GLU A 438 11.39 -28.33 2.31
N THR A 439 12.11 -27.86 3.33
CA THR A 439 13.36 -27.08 3.18
C THR A 439 14.49 -27.67 4.01
N ALA A 440 15.74 -27.48 3.55
CA ALA A 440 16.95 -27.69 4.35
C ALA A 440 17.18 -26.63 5.43
N GLY A 441 16.38 -25.56 5.44
CA GLY A 441 16.44 -24.46 6.42
C GLY A 441 16.34 -23.07 5.82
N VAL A 442 16.48 -22.93 4.49
CA VAL A 442 16.23 -21.67 3.77
C VAL A 442 14.76 -21.57 3.43
N ILE A 443 14.11 -20.50 3.87
CA ILE A 443 12.70 -20.23 3.57
C ILE A 443 12.69 -19.13 2.53
N SER A 444 12.31 -19.45 1.30
CA SER A 444 12.35 -18.50 0.18
C SER A 444 11.12 -18.65 -0.70
N ALA A 445 10.73 -17.53 -1.31
CA ALA A 445 9.70 -17.48 -2.32
C ALA A 445 10.05 -16.40 -3.34
N ASN A 446 9.56 -16.55 -4.57
CA ASN A 446 9.45 -15.44 -5.49
C ASN A 446 8.13 -14.72 -5.19
N VAL A 447 8.21 -13.52 -4.66
CA VAL A 447 7.08 -12.76 -4.15
C VAL A 447 6.70 -11.71 -5.20
N PRO A 448 5.45 -11.69 -5.71
CA PRO A 448 5.00 -10.70 -6.67
C PRO A 448 5.23 -9.26 -6.20
N ALA A 449 5.21 -8.31 -7.13
CA ALA A 449 5.17 -6.88 -6.81
C ALA A 449 4.11 -6.60 -5.73
N HIS A 450 4.50 -5.89 -4.66
CA HIS A 450 3.65 -5.60 -3.49
C HIS A 450 3.02 -6.81 -2.79
N GLY A 451 3.47 -8.03 -3.11
CA GLY A 451 2.88 -9.29 -2.66
C GLY A 451 3.46 -9.83 -1.37
N VAL A 452 2.95 -11.00 -0.98
CA VAL A 452 3.39 -11.74 0.21
C VAL A 452 3.48 -13.24 -0.09
N ALA A 453 4.47 -13.91 0.49
CA ALA A 453 4.43 -15.36 0.72
C ALA A 453 4.26 -15.62 2.22
N LEU A 454 3.18 -16.32 2.60
CA LEU A 454 2.83 -16.58 4.00
C LEU A 454 2.92 -18.08 4.29
N TYR A 455 3.82 -18.46 5.19
CA TYR A 455 4.09 -19.86 5.52
C TYR A 455 3.81 -20.16 7.00
N ARG A 456 3.21 -21.32 7.27
CA ARG A 456 3.29 -22.00 8.58
C ARG A 456 4.37 -23.07 8.51
N ILE A 457 5.33 -22.99 9.41
CA ILE A 457 6.53 -23.83 9.45
C ILE A 457 6.51 -24.72 10.69
N ARG A 458 6.85 -25.98 10.48
CA ARG A 458 6.95 -26.97 11.55
C ARG A 458 8.13 -27.90 11.33
N THR A 459 8.61 -28.51 12.40
CA THR A 459 9.56 -29.63 12.32
C THR A 459 8.78 -30.92 12.03
N ASP A 460 9.36 -31.83 11.25
CA ASP A 460 8.79 -33.16 10.99
C ASP A 460 9.91 -34.21 10.79
N LYS A 461 9.54 -35.48 10.54
CA LYS A 461 10.43 -36.65 10.50
C LYS A 461 10.58 -37.32 9.13
N ASN A 462 9.88 -36.87 8.07
CA ASN A 462 9.99 -37.52 6.76
C ASN A 462 9.88 -36.57 5.55
N PRO A 463 11.00 -36.02 5.04
CA PRO A 463 10.97 -35.04 3.94
C PRO A 463 10.53 -35.63 2.60
N SER A 464 10.51 -36.96 2.45
CA SER A 464 10.15 -37.60 1.17
C SER A 464 8.67 -37.50 0.80
N GLU A 465 7.81 -37.10 1.73
CA GLU A 465 6.35 -37.05 1.53
C GLU A 465 5.89 -35.84 0.73
N VAL A 466 6.65 -34.74 0.77
CA VAL A 466 6.32 -33.45 0.17
C VAL A 466 7.43 -32.98 -0.78
N PRO A 467 7.14 -32.15 -1.79
CA PRO A 467 8.17 -31.63 -2.69
C PRO A 467 9.20 -30.73 -1.96
N PRO A 468 10.47 -30.74 -2.40
CA PRO A 468 11.44 -29.70 -2.10
C PRO A 468 10.87 -28.31 -2.34
N ASN A 469 11.05 -27.39 -1.41
CA ASN A 469 10.80 -25.99 -1.67
C ASN A 469 11.79 -25.53 -2.74
N ALA A 470 11.30 -24.80 -3.74
CA ALA A 470 12.14 -24.25 -4.79
C ALA A 470 11.64 -22.87 -5.18
N THR A 471 12.57 -22.01 -5.58
CA THR A 471 12.27 -20.66 -6.04
C THR A 471 12.51 -20.56 -7.54
N LEU A 472 11.57 -19.95 -8.25
CA LEU A 472 11.70 -19.61 -9.67
C LEU A 472 11.61 -18.10 -9.84
N ALA A 473 12.63 -17.50 -10.43
CA ALA A 473 12.65 -16.09 -10.82
C ALA A 473 12.77 -15.98 -12.35
N LEU A 474 12.11 -14.98 -12.91
CA LEU A 474 12.27 -14.51 -14.27
C LEU A 474 12.87 -13.11 -14.19
N THR A 475 13.73 -12.72 -15.13
CA THR A 475 14.26 -11.36 -15.24
C THR A 475 14.58 -11.03 -16.70
N GLY A 476 14.74 -9.73 -17.00
CA GLY A 476 15.22 -9.25 -18.29
C GLY A 476 14.13 -8.94 -19.32
N LEU A 477 12.86 -8.83 -18.89
CA LEU A 477 11.71 -8.67 -19.78
C LEU A 477 10.85 -7.42 -19.51
N SER A 478 11.19 -6.54 -18.57
CA SER A 478 10.33 -5.41 -18.18
C SER A 478 9.82 -4.57 -19.36
N THR A 479 10.68 -4.27 -20.34
CA THR A 479 10.33 -3.51 -21.55
C THR A 479 10.91 -4.16 -22.80
N VAL A 480 10.12 -4.23 -23.88
CA VAL A 480 10.53 -4.87 -25.15
C VAL A 480 10.08 -4.04 -26.34
N THR A 481 11.03 -3.43 -27.05
CA THR A 481 10.74 -2.80 -28.35
C THR A 481 10.43 -3.88 -29.39
N ALA A 482 9.35 -3.72 -30.15
CA ALA A 482 8.96 -4.70 -31.15
C ALA A 482 10.10 -4.98 -32.15
N HIS A 483 10.17 -6.24 -32.58
CA HIS A 483 11.21 -6.76 -33.49
C HIS A 483 12.65 -6.74 -32.96
N GLN A 484 12.92 -6.15 -31.78
CA GLN A 484 14.21 -6.24 -31.13
C GLN A 484 14.28 -7.47 -30.22
N ALA A 485 15.44 -8.10 -30.20
CA ALA A 485 15.67 -9.27 -29.36
C ALA A 485 16.15 -8.85 -27.96
N VAL A 486 15.44 -9.30 -26.93
CA VAL A 486 15.84 -9.17 -25.53
C VAL A 486 16.21 -10.54 -24.95
N THR A 487 17.01 -10.55 -23.88
CA THR A 487 17.38 -11.79 -23.18
C THR A 487 16.59 -11.90 -21.89
N ALA A 488 15.75 -12.92 -21.81
CA ALA A 488 15.10 -13.33 -20.57
C ALA A 488 15.95 -14.39 -19.86
N THR A 489 16.02 -14.33 -18.53
CA THR A 489 16.72 -15.33 -17.71
C THR A 489 15.77 -15.92 -16.68
N GLU A 490 15.54 -17.24 -16.75
CA GLU A 490 14.90 -17.99 -15.67
C GLU A 490 15.97 -18.54 -14.73
N SER A 491 15.79 -18.35 -13.43
CA SER A 491 16.64 -18.90 -12.37
C SER A 491 15.83 -19.79 -11.46
N PHE A 492 16.22 -21.06 -11.36
CA PHE A 492 15.61 -22.05 -10.47
C PHE A 492 16.58 -22.42 -9.36
N THR A 493 16.16 -22.25 -8.11
CA THR A 493 16.93 -22.62 -6.91
C THR A 493 16.21 -23.68 -6.12
N ASP A 494 16.91 -24.76 -5.78
CA ASP A 494 16.42 -25.79 -4.87
C ASP A 494 16.73 -25.41 -3.42
N ASN A 495 15.71 -25.19 -2.60
CA ASN A 495 15.84 -24.89 -1.18
C ASN A 495 15.55 -26.12 -0.29
N GLY A 496 15.14 -27.24 -0.88
CA GLY A 496 14.82 -28.48 -0.18
C GLY A 496 16.02 -29.15 0.44
N ALA A 497 15.77 -30.07 1.38
CA ALA A 497 16.78 -30.99 1.88
C ALA A 497 17.00 -32.17 0.92
N LEU A 498 15.98 -32.53 0.14
CA LEU A 498 16.09 -33.54 -0.91
C LEU A 498 16.35 -32.87 -2.26
N PRO A 499 17.26 -33.42 -3.09
CA PRO A 499 17.56 -32.83 -4.38
C PRO A 499 16.38 -32.97 -5.34
N THR A 500 16.07 -31.88 -6.03
CA THR A 500 15.18 -31.86 -7.17
C THR A 500 15.80 -32.55 -8.39
N ARG A 501 14.96 -33.19 -9.19
CA ARG A 501 15.35 -34.01 -10.34
C ARG A 501 14.55 -33.64 -11.57
N GLU A 502 15.13 -33.88 -12.74
CA GLU A 502 14.48 -33.63 -14.03
C GLU A 502 13.91 -32.22 -14.15
N VAL A 503 14.65 -31.23 -13.65
CA VAL A 503 14.24 -29.82 -13.69
C VAL A 503 14.20 -29.37 -15.15
N LYS A 504 13.03 -28.93 -15.62
CA LYS A 504 12.83 -28.34 -16.94
C LYS A 504 12.30 -26.92 -16.79
N LEU A 505 13.02 -25.97 -17.37
CA LEU A 505 12.67 -24.55 -17.47
C LEU A 505 12.02 -24.27 -18.84
N ASP A 506 11.00 -23.42 -18.87
CA ASP A 506 10.19 -23.12 -20.06
C ASP A 506 9.53 -21.76 -19.94
N LEU A 507 9.63 -20.94 -21.00
CA LEU A 507 9.11 -19.59 -21.04
C LEU A 507 7.96 -19.49 -22.05
N ASP A 508 6.75 -19.32 -21.52
CA ASP A 508 5.53 -19.16 -22.29
C ASP A 508 5.28 -17.67 -22.59
N ALA A 509 4.99 -17.35 -23.86
CA ALA A 509 4.68 -15.99 -24.33
C ALA A 509 3.38 -15.96 -25.15
N PRO A 510 2.72 -14.79 -25.29
CA PRO A 510 1.50 -14.65 -26.08
C PRO A 510 1.69 -15.04 -27.56
N SER A 511 0.58 -15.27 -28.26
CA SER A 511 0.60 -15.56 -29.70
C SER A 511 1.33 -14.48 -30.49
N GLY A 512 2.16 -14.88 -31.45
CA GLY A 512 2.95 -13.99 -32.31
C GLY A 512 4.33 -13.64 -31.77
N TRP A 513 4.64 -13.94 -30.51
CA TRP A 513 5.97 -13.80 -29.94
C TRP A 513 6.90 -14.93 -30.39
N SER A 514 8.19 -14.62 -30.51
CA SER A 514 9.24 -15.61 -30.74
C SER A 514 10.06 -15.76 -29.46
N VAL A 515 10.09 -16.98 -28.91
CA VAL A 515 10.90 -17.35 -27.74
C VAL A 515 11.83 -18.48 -28.14
N LYS A 516 13.14 -18.27 -28.03
CA LYS A 516 14.15 -19.26 -28.38
C LYS A 516 15.13 -19.47 -27.23
N PRO A 517 15.28 -20.69 -26.68
CA PRO A 517 16.29 -20.95 -25.67
C PRO A 517 17.70 -20.76 -26.25
N THR A 518 18.56 -20.08 -25.50
CA THR A 518 19.97 -19.81 -25.84
C THR A 518 20.95 -20.53 -24.92
N SER A 519 20.48 -21.15 -23.85
CA SER A 519 21.22 -22.05 -22.96
C SER A 519 20.44 -23.34 -22.68
N PRO A 520 21.01 -24.34 -21.96
CA PRO A 520 20.29 -25.54 -21.56
C PRO A 520 19.06 -25.22 -20.71
N THR A 521 17.94 -25.88 -21.02
CA THR A 521 16.66 -25.74 -20.29
C THR A 521 16.30 -26.98 -19.47
N LYS A 522 17.16 -27.99 -19.44
CA LYS A 522 16.94 -29.27 -18.73
C LYS A 522 18.15 -29.59 -17.86
N PHE A 523 17.89 -29.96 -16.60
CA PHE A 523 18.90 -30.28 -15.61
C PHE A 523 18.49 -31.58 -14.89
N GLU A 524 19.36 -32.60 -14.91
CA GLU A 524 19.02 -33.92 -14.36
C GLU A 524 18.83 -33.90 -12.84
N VAL A 525 19.70 -33.17 -12.14
CA VAL A 525 19.67 -33.00 -10.68
C VAL A 525 20.09 -31.57 -10.36
N VAL A 526 19.31 -30.91 -9.50
CA VAL A 526 19.72 -29.67 -8.83
C VAL A 526 19.81 -29.99 -7.35
N GLY A 527 20.96 -29.72 -6.75
CA GLY A 527 21.20 -30.04 -5.34
C GLY A 527 20.66 -28.95 -4.41
N SER A 528 20.43 -29.30 -3.14
CA SER A 528 20.07 -28.35 -2.09
C SER A 528 21.00 -27.12 -2.08
N GLY A 529 20.40 -25.92 -2.10
CA GLY A 529 21.06 -24.63 -2.15
C GLY A 529 21.71 -24.29 -3.49
N GLN A 530 21.53 -25.10 -4.54
CA GLN A 530 22.08 -24.82 -5.88
C GLN A 530 21.05 -24.10 -6.76
N THR A 531 21.56 -23.26 -7.65
CA THR A 531 20.79 -22.55 -8.66
C THR A 531 21.21 -22.98 -10.05
N VAL A 532 20.25 -23.19 -10.94
CA VAL A 532 20.45 -23.37 -12.38
C VAL A 532 19.70 -22.29 -13.16
N GLN A 533 20.19 -21.95 -14.35
CA GLN A 533 19.62 -20.89 -15.16
C GLN A 533 19.41 -21.31 -16.61
N ALA A 534 18.28 -20.88 -17.17
CA ALA A 534 17.98 -20.94 -18.60
C ALA A 534 17.84 -19.52 -19.15
N THR A 535 18.48 -19.24 -20.28
CA THR A 535 18.35 -17.98 -20.98
C THR A 535 17.55 -18.17 -22.27
N PHE A 536 16.73 -17.18 -22.59
CA PHE A 536 15.87 -17.18 -23.77
C PHE A 536 16.05 -15.86 -24.53
N GLN A 537 16.15 -15.95 -25.85
CA GLN A 537 16.02 -14.80 -26.73
C GLN A 537 14.53 -14.61 -27.04
N VAL A 538 13.99 -13.44 -26.68
CA VAL A 538 12.58 -13.10 -26.83
C VAL A 538 12.44 -11.94 -27.81
N VAL A 539 11.50 -12.05 -28.74
CA VAL A 539 11.18 -11.01 -29.72
C VAL A 539 9.66 -10.82 -29.75
N ALA A 540 9.21 -9.59 -29.49
CA ALA A 540 7.81 -9.22 -29.56
C ALA A 540 7.37 -8.92 -31.01
N PRO A 541 6.12 -9.24 -31.37
CA PRO A 541 5.51 -8.71 -32.59
C PRO A 541 5.25 -7.20 -32.44
N GLU A 542 4.93 -6.54 -33.56
CA GLU A 542 4.46 -5.15 -33.53
C GLU A 542 3.14 -5.06 -32.73
N PRO A 543 3.05 -4.19 -31.70
CA PRO A 543 1.83 -4.02 -30.91
C PRO A 543 0.75 -3.27 -31.71
N THR A 544 -0.49 -3.23 -31.20
CA THR A 544 -1.60 -2.49 -31.85
C THR A 544 -1.71 -1.03 -31.40
N GLN A 545 -0.96 -0.65 -30.38
CA GLN A 545 -0.93 0.68 -29.77
C GLN A 545 0.51 1.02 -29.37
N LEU A 546 0.81 2.29 -29.11
CA LEU A 546 2.16 2.77 -28.80
C LEU A 546 2.84 1.96 -27.68
N PHE A 547 2.10 1.68 -26.60
CA PHE A 547 2.53 0.81 -25.50
C PHE A 547 1.47 -0.24 -25.22
N GLN A 548 1.84 -1.51 -25.24
CA GLN A 548 0.94 -2.63 -24.96
C GLN A 548 1.51 -3.48 -23.82
N SER A 549 0.71 -3.74 -22.79
CA SER A 549 1.09 -4.64 -21.70
C SER A 549 0.77 -6.09 -22.08
N ASN A 550 1.73 -6.97 -21.85
CA ASN A 550 1.62 -8.40 -22.13
C ASN A 550 2.08 -9.17 -20.89
N ILE A 551 1.66 -10.43 -20.74
CA ILE A 551 2.13 -11.28 -19.66
C ILE A 551 2.98 -12.40 -20.27
N LEU A 552 4.23 -12.50 -19.83
CA LEU A 552 5.10 -13.65 -20.11
C LEU A 552 5.20 -14.48 -18.85
N THR A 553 5.18 -15.80 -18.99
CA THR A 553 5.16 -16.72 -17.84
C THR A 553 6.31 -17.70 -17.94
N GLY A 554 7.29 -17.54 -17.05
CA GLY A 554 8.32 -18.53 -16.86
C GLY A 554 7.82 -19.69 -16.01
N SER A 555 8.27 -20.90 -16.30
CA SER A 555 7.81 -22.09 -15.59
C SER A 555 8.89 -23.16 -15.41
N ALA A 556 8.90 -23.76 -14.22
CA ALA A 556 9.79 -24.86 -13.89
C ALA A 556 8.98 -26.09 -13.55
N ARG A 557 9.27 -27.22 -14.20
CA ARG A 557 8.78 -28.55 -13.78
C ARG A 557 9.92 -29.32 -13.17
N TYR A 558 9.70 -29.97 -12.04
CA TYR A 558 10.70 -30.83 -11.41
C TYR A 558 10.04 -31.99 -10.68
N SER A 559 10.82 -33.02 -10.39
CA SER A 559 10.44 -34.20 -9.61
C SER A 559 11.32 -34.33 -8.37
N TRP A 560 10.84 -35.07 -7.37
CA TRP A 560 11.61 -35.38 -6.16
C TRP A 560 11.49 -36.86 -5.74
N SER A 561 10.59 -37.58 -6.40
CA SER A 561 10.46 -39.04 -6.34
C SER A 561 10.03 -39.54 -7.72
N ARG A 562 10.17 -40.85 -7.98
CA ARG A 562 9.99 -41.45 -9.32
C ARG A 562 8.60 -41.24 -9.96
N GLU A 563 7.59 -40.88 -9.19
CA GLU A 563 6.20 -40.75 -9.67
C GLU A 563 5.56 -39.38 -9.36
N ARG A 564 6.30 -38.44 -8.78
CA ARG A 564 5.75 -37.14 -8.36
C ARG A 564 6.53 -35.98 -8.93
N SER A 565 5.79 -35.04 -9.52
CA SER A 565 6.34 -33.79 -10.09
C SER A 565 5.52 -32.59 -9.67
N LEU A 566 6.16 -31.44 -9.56
CA LEU A 566 5.53 -30.14 -9.33
C LEU A 566 5.84 -29.21 -10.50
N ARG A 567 4.94 -28.25 -10.76
CA ARG A 567 5.18 -27.09 -11.62
C ARG A 567 5.17 -25.83 -10.78
N LEU A 568 6.19 -24.98 -10.95
CA LEU A 568 6.21 -23.59 -10.50
C LEU A 568 6.03 -22.69 -11.72
N SER A 569 5.47 -21.51 -11.48
CA SER A 569 5.35 -20.46 -12.49
C SER A 569 5.57 -19.09 -11.88
N VAL A 570 6.19 -18.21 -12.65
CA VAL A 570 6.31 -16.78 -12.38
C VAL A 570 5.85 -16.03 -13.62
N SER A 571 5.05 -14.99 -13.42
CA SER A 571 4.60 -14.14 -14.52
C SER A 571 5.17 -12.74 -14.37
N GLU A 572 5.60 -12.15 -15.48
CA GLU A 572 6.03 -10.76 -15.55
C GLU A 572 5.13 -10.01 -16.54
N THR A 573 4.73 -8.80 -16.14
CA THR A 573 4.07 -7.85 -17.05
C THR A 573 5.15 -7.16 -17.88
N VAL A 574 5.08 -7.34 -19.18
CA VAL A 574 6.03 -6.81 -20.16
C VAL A 574 5.38 -5.71 -20.97
N THR A 575 5.94 -4.51 -20.92
CA THR A 575 5.49 -3.42 -21.78
C THR A 575 6.19 -3.51 -23.13
N THR A 576 5.44 -3.76 -24.19
CA THR A 576 5.94 -3.69 -25.57
C THR A 576 5.70 -2.32 -26.17
N SER A 577 6.67 -1.81 -26.91
CA SER A 577 6.54 -0.54 -27.64
C SER A 577 6.81 -0.68 -29.13
N MET A 578 6.18 0.18 -29.92
CA MET A 578 6.53 0.34 -31.34
C MET A 578 7.93 0.97 -31.46
N PRO A 579 8.78 0.58 -32.41
CA PRO A 579 10.12 1.12 -32.54
C PRO A 579 10.09 2.56 -33.06
N VAL A 580 10.74 3.47 -32.35
CA VAL A 580 11.03 4.83 -32.85
C VAL A 580 11.96 4.73 -34.07
N GLN A 581 11.59 5.40 -35.15
CA GLN A 581 12.28 5.35 -36.44
C GLN A 581 13.24 6.53 -36.61
N PRO A 582 14.35 6.34 -37.34
CA PRO A 582 15.16 7.46 -37.82
C PRO A 582 14.30 8.46 -38.61
N PRO A 583 14.53 9.78 -38.48
CA PRO A 583 15.70 10.42 -37.85
C PRO A 583 15.56 10.68 -36.33
N TYR A 584 14.47 10.27 -35.69
CA TYR A 584 14.27 10.48 -34.26
C TYR A 584 15.25 9.62 -33.42
N GLN A 585 15.66 10.16 -32.29
CA GLN A 585 16.49 9.52 -31.29
C GLN A 585 15.75 9.50 -29.96
N THR A 586 16.09 8.55 -29.09
CA THR A 586 15.48 8.37 -27.77
C THR A 586 16.53 8.51 -26.69
N PHE A 587 16.20 9.18 -25.60
CA PHE A 587 17.11 9.33 -24.45
C PHE A 587 16.33 9.32 -23.14
N SER A 588 16.90 8.70 -22.11
CA SER A 588 16.42 8.84 -20.73
C SER A 588 17.60 8.98 -19.78
N SER A 589 17.48 9.92 -18.85
CA SER A 589 18.42 10.08 -17.74
C SER A 589 17.92 9.47 -16.42
N ALA A 590 16.66 9.02 -16.40
CA ALA A 590 16.09 8.28 -15.28
C ALA A 590 16.74 6.90 -15.19
N THR A 591 17.35 6.60 -14.04
CA THR A 591 17.97 5.29 -13.76
C THR A 591 17.18 4.47 -12.74
N ASP A 592 16.15 5.07 -12.17
CA ASP A 592 15.28 4.52 -11.13
C ASP A 592 14.12 3.69 -11.69
N ALA A 593 13.81 3.81 -12.99
CA ALA A 593 12.95 2.87 -13.71
C ALA A 593 13.29 2.84 -15.22
N PRO A 594 13.07 1.71 -15.92
CA PRO A 594 13.29 1.64 -17.37
C PRO A 594 12.35 2.57 -18.14
N ALA A 595 12.89 3.38 -19.04
CA ALA A 595 12.09 4.16 -19.98
C ALA A 595 11.71 3.33 -21.21
N SER A 596 10.54 3.61 -21.78
CA SER A 596 10.08 3.06 -23.07
C SER A 596 9.66 4.17 -24.02
N PHE A 597 9.92 3.97 -25.30
CA PHE A 597 9.64 4.95 -26.35
C PHE A 597 8.88 4.28 -27.48
N ALA A 598 7.94 5.01 -28.06
CA ALA A 598 7.09 4.50 -29.12
C ALA A 598 6.83 5.53 -30.22
N GLU A 599 6.67 5.06 -31.45
CA GLU A 599 6.26 5.88 -32.60
C GLU A 599 5.26 5.12 -33.47
N SER A 600 4.19 5.80 -33.89
CA SER A 600 3.22 5.32 -34.88
C SER A 600 2.76 6.47 -35.78
N GLY A 601 3.35 6.56 -36.97
CA GLY A 601 3.06 7.66 -37.90
C GLY A 601 3.48 9.01 -37.32
N GLN A 602 2.51 9.83 -36.88
CA GLN A 602 2.78 11.13 -36.23
C GLN A 602 2.53 11.11 -34.72
N GLN A 603 2.19 9.95 -34.15
CA GLN A 603 2.02 9.79 -32.71
C GLN A 603 3.30 9.27 -32.08
N PHE A 604 3.65 9.81 -30.92
CA PHE A 604 4.84 9.45 -30.16
C PHE A 604 4.45 9.17 -28.72
N GLY A 605 5.03 8.12 -28.14
CA GLY A 605 4.79 7.75 -26.75
C GLY A 605 6.09 7.79 -25.97
N ILE A 606 6.06 8.35 -24.77
CA ILE A 606 7.16 8.26 -23.81
C ILE A 606 6.61 7.71 -22.50
N SER A 607 7.20 6.62 -22.01
CA SER A 607 7.03 6.14 -20.65
C SER A 607 8.35 6.31 -19.91
N GLY A 608 8.33 7.02 -18.78
CA GLY A 608 9.54 7.29 -18.01
C GLY A 608 9.25 7.76 -16.59
N ALA A 609 10.20 7.52 -15.69
CA ALA A 609 10.16 8.03 -14.33
C ALA A 609 11.06 9.27 -14.18
N GLY A 610 11.08 9.86 -12.99
CA GLY A 610 12.10 10.83 -12.61
C GLY A 610 11.58 11.86 -11.63
N PRO A 611 12.40 12.25 -10.62
CA PRO A 611 11.97 13.18 -9.58
C PRO A 611 11.82 14.61 -10.10
N ASP A 612 12.80 15.16 -10.83
CA ASP A 612 12.74 16.55 -11.30
C ASP A 612 13.82 16.86 -12.37
N LEU A 613 13.68 18.02 -13.01
CA LEU A 613 14.63 18.65 -13.92
C LEU A 613 15.02 20.08 -13.47
N TYR A 614 14.45 20.54 -12.35
CA TYR A 614 14.72 21.88 -11.82
C TYR A 614 15.90 21.87 -10.82
N THR A 615 16.76 22.89 -10.89
CA THR A 615 17.96 23.06 -10.05
C THR A 615 18.94 21.88 -10.13
N THR A 616 19.25 21.20 -9.03
CA THR A 616 20.27 20.14 -9.00
C THR A 616 19.85 18.83 -9.65
N SER A 617 18.60 18.73 -10.11
CA SER A 617 18.05 17.53 -10.74
C SER A 617 18.07 17.68 -12.25
N ASP A 618 18.37 16.61 -12.99
CA ASP A 618 18.39 16.60 -14.47
C ASP A 618 17.82 15.28 -15.01
N THR A 619 16.59 14.94 -14.57
CA THR A 619 15.94 13.64 -14.83
C THR A 619 14.76 13.79 -15.79
N TYR A 620 14.80 13.09 -16.93
CA TYR A 620 13.74 13.09 -17.94
C TYR A 620 13.89 11.96 -18.94
N SER A 621 12.86 11.77 -19.76
CA SER A 621 12.87 10.93 -20.96
C SER A 621 12.42 11.75 -22.17
N ALA A 622 13.05 11.57 -23.33
CA ALA A 622 12.81 12.37 -24.53
C ALA A 622 12.89 11.55 -25.84
N ILE A 623 12.05 11.94 -26.81
CA ILE A 623 12.17 11.59 -28.23
C ILE A 623 12.52 12.87 -28.97
N TYR A 624 13.64 12.90 -29.70
CA TYR A 624 14.22 14.14 -30.20
C TYR A 624 14.88 14.02 -31.57
N LEU A 625 15.02 15.17 -32.24
CA LEU A 625 15.83 15.35 -33.43
C LEU A 625 17.13 16.06 -33.05
N LYS A 626 18.25 15.52 -33.52
CA LYS A 626 19.57 16.09 -33.28
C LYS A 626 19.85 17.26 -34.21
N SER A 627 20.39 18.36 -33.66
CA SER A 627 20.79 19.55 -34.42
C SER A 627 19.67 20.13 -35.31
N ALA A 628 18.41 20.05 -34.85
CA ALA A 628 17.23 20.44 -35.60
C ALA A 628 16.89 21.94 -35.49
N VAL A 629 17.34 22.61 -34.44
CA VAL A 629 16.99 24.01 -34.16
C VAL A 629 18.14 24.94 -34.54
N GLY A 630 17.86 25.89 -35.43
CA GLY A 630 18.81 26.91 -35.91
C GLY A 630 18.71 28.24 -35.15
N ASN A 631 19.04 29.34 -35.83
CA ASN A 631 18.94 30.70 -35.25
C ASN A 631 17.51 31.24 -35.22
N ALA A 632 16.63 30.74 -36.08
CA ALA A 632 15.20 30.98 -36.05
C ALA A 632 14.50 29.66 -36.35
N SER A 633 13.64 29.21 -35.45
CA SER A 633 12.92 27.95 -35.59
C SER A 633 11.60 27.98 -34.84
N THR A 634 10.61 27.23 -35.32
CA THR A 634 9.35 26.99 -34.60
C THR A 634 9.23 25.50 -34.31
N ILE A 635 9.05 25.16 -33.04
CA ILE A 635 8.87 23.78 -32.56
C ILE A 635 7.43 23.64 -32.07
N GLU A 636 6.71 22.63 -32.56
CA GLU A 636 5.31 22.39 -32.19
C GLU A 636 5.06 20.93 -31.86
N THR A 637 4.16 20.68 -30.91
CA THR A 637 3.62 19.35 -30.61
C THR A 637 2.27 19.46 -29.92
N GLU A 638 1.49 18.40 -30.01
CA GLU A 638 0.26 18.19 -29.24
C GLU A 638 0.55 17.19 -28.12
N VAL A 639 0.15 17.51 -26.89
CA VAL A 639 0.12 16.56 -25.76
C VAL A 639 -1.29 15.98 -25.72
N VAL A 640 -1.43 14.71 -26.11
CA VAL A 640 -2.72 14.05 -26.36
C VAL A 640 -3.30 13.43 -25.10
N SER A 641 -2.47 12.79 -24.30
CA SER A 641 -2.90 12.11 -23.08
C SER A 641 -1.73 11.94 -22.11
N GLN A 642 -2.04 11.89 -20.82
CA GLN A 642 -1.09 11.55 -19.78
C GLN A 642 -1.68 10.55 -18.78
N GLN A 643 -0.84 9.69 -18.21
CA GLN A 643 -1.20 8.68 -17.20
C GLN A 643 -0.10 8.60 -16.14
N ASN A 644 -0.50 8.39 -14.88
CA ASN A 644 0.42 8.24 -13.74
C ASN A 644 1.43 9.41 -13.59
N MET A 645 0.97 10.62 -13.83
CA MET A 645 1.75 11.86 -13.70
C MET A 645 1.38 12.57 -12.41
N ALA A 646 2.35 12.81 -11.53
CA ALA A 646 2.10 13.56 -10.28
C ALA A 646 1.90 15.07 -10.54
N GLY A 647 1.49 15.81 -9.50
CA GLY A 647 1.07 17.22 -9.63
C GLY A 647 2.08 18.14 -10.33
N TYR A 648 3.38 17.96 -10.11
CA TYR A 648 4.46 18.74 -10.75
C TYR A 648 5.23 17.97 -11.83
N ALA A 649 4.62 16.90 -12.35
CA ALA A 649 5.11 16.22 -13.54
C ALA A 649 5.12 17.20 -14.73
N ARG A 650 5.94 16.90 -15.74
CA ARG A 650 6.10 17.76 -16.91
C ARG A 650 5.96 16.95 -18.19
N ALA A 651 5.24 17.48 -19.16
CA ALA A 651 5.10 16.93 -20.50
C ALA A 651 5.14 18.07 -21.54
N GLY A 652 6.04 18.00 -22.51
CA GLY A 652 6.07 19.04 -23.55
C GLY A 652 7.29 19.03 -24.45
N ILE A 653 7.74 20.24 -24.82
CA ILE A 653 8.84 20.50 -25.75
C ILE A 653 10.12 20.83 -24.97
N MET A 654 11.22 20.20 -25.34
CA MET A 654 12.57 20.49 -24.86
C MET A 654 13.46 20.91 -26.03
N VAL A 655 14.21 22.01 -25.86
CA VAL A 655 15.32 22.38 -26.74
C VAL A 655 16.58 22.50 -25.89
N ARG A 656 17.66 21.79 -26.26
CA ARG A 656 18.97 21.83 -25.57
C ARG A 656 20.10 21.74 -26.58
N ASN A 657 21.30 22.22 -26.22
CA ASN A 657 22.49 22.00 -27.05
C ASN A 657 22.79 20.51 -27.28
N ASN A 658 22.55 19.67 -26.28
CA ASN A 658 22.65 18.21 -26.37
C ASN A 658 21.63 17.55 -25.43
N ILE A 659 20.56 16.96 -25.97
CA ILE A 659 19.54 16.27 -25.16
C ILE A 659 20.08 15.01 -24.48
N SER A 660 21.17 14.40 -24.98
CA SER A 660 21.81 13.25 -24.33
C SER A 660 22.90 13.64 -23.31
N GLY A 661 23.19 14.94 -23.14
CA GLY A 661 24.31 15.47 -22.34
C GLY A 661 23.94 15.84 -20.90
N VAL A 662 23.43 14.88 -20.12
CA VAL A 662 23.01 15.11 -18.72
C VAL A 662 24.15 15.70 -17.89
N GLY A 663 23.83 16.71 -17.07
CA GLY A 663 24.78 17.38 -16.19
C GLY A 663 25.95 18.08 -16.92
N SER A 664 25.88 18.22 -18.25
CA SER A 664 27.00 18.71 -19.06
C SER A 664 26.65 19.68 -20.20
N THR A 665 25.42 20.21 -20.28
CA THR A 665 25.10 21.39 -21.13
C THR A 665 23.93 22.24 -20.59
N PRO A 666 24.11 23.56 -20.40
CA PRO A 666 23.09 24.45 -19.81
C PRO A 666 21.92 24.91 -20.67
N GLU A 667 22.02 24.92 -22.00
CA GLU A 667 21.23 25.88 -22.82
C GLU A 667 19.80 25.43 -23.13
N GLY A 668 19.16 24.87 -22.12
CA GLY A 668 17.84 24.30 -22.14
C GLY A 668 16.74 25.32 -22.00
N VAL A 669 15.70 25.15 -22.81
CA VAL A 669 14.38 25.72 -22.58
C VAL A 669 13.35 24.61 -22.68
N LEU A 670 12.42 24.62 -21.74
CA LEU A 670 11.33 23.66 -21.63
C LEU A 670 10.03 24.43 -21.70
N LEU A 671 9.14 24.01 -22.58
CA LEU A 671 7.75 24.44 -22.61
C LEU A 671 6.89 23.22 -22.34
N PHE A 672 6.12 23.23 -21.25
CA PHE A 672 5.38 22.04 -20.83
C PHE A 672 4.04 22.38 -20.19
N GLU A 673 3.20 21.37 -20.13
CA GLU A 673 2.05 21.30 -19.23
C GLU A 673 2.41 20.46 -17.99
N SER A 674 1.82 20.82 -16.86
CA SER A 674 1.93 20.12 -15.58
C SER A 674 0.57 19.97 -14.89
N PRO A 675 0.16 18.77 -14.43
CA PRO A 675 -1.19 18.50 -13.90
C PRO A 675 -1.70 19.51 -12.87
N SER A 676 -0.84 19.99 -11.97
CA SER A 676 -1.15 21.03 -10.97
C SER A 676 -0.47 22.37 -11.26
N GLY A 677 0.51 22.42 -12.17
CA GLY A 677 1.33 23.60 -12.48
C GLY A 677 0.85 24.43 -13.67
N GLY A 678 -0.11 23.94 -14.47
CA GLY A 678 -0.56 24.64 -15.68
C GLY A 678 0.49 24.62 -16.79
N PHE A 679 0.48 25.63 -17.66
CA PHE A 679 1.49 25.80 -18.71
C PHE A 679 2.64 26.68 -18.21
N GLN A 680 3.87 26.21 -18.40
CA GLN A 680 5.05 26.93 -17.93
C GLN A 680 6.19 26.89 -18.93
N LEU A 681 7.04 27.92 -18.86
CA LEU A 681 8.31 28.00 -19.55
C LEU A 681 9.42 27.95 -18.50
N GLU A 682 10.29 26.96 -18.58
CA GLU A 682 11.48 26.82 -17.76
C GLU A 682 12.73 27.01 -18.62
N TRP A 683 13.77 27.64 -18.07
CA TRP A 683 15.03 27.82 -18.79
C TRP A 683 16.23 27.92 -17.84
N ASP A 684 17.41 27.77 -18.41
CA ASP A 684 18.64 28.22 -17.77
C ASP A 684 18.91 29.70 -18.07
N ASN A 685 18.92 30.52 -17.03
CA ASN A 685 19.14 31.96 -17.13
C ASN A 685 20.60 32.39 -16.95
N ASN A 686 21.51 31.48 -16.57
CA ASN A 686 22.90 31.83 -16.25
C ASN A 686 23.97 31.09 -17.08
N GLY A 687 23.58 30.15 -17.95
CA GLY A 687 24.52 29.37 -18.76
C GLY A 687 25.32 28.39 -17.91
N GLY A 688 24.70 27.86 -16.85
CA GLY A 688 25.24 26.95 -15.85
C GLY A 688 25.26 25.50 -16.33
N ASN A 689 24.57 24.57 -15.64
CA ASN A 689 24.35 23.21 -16.16
C ASN A 689 22.88 22.76 -15.98
N TYR A 690 22.05 23.66 -15.47
CA TYR A 690 20.76 23.31 -14.88
C TYR A 690 19.72 24.39 -15.14
N ILE A 691 18.49 23.96 -15.34
CA ILE A 691 17.32 24.84 -15.35
C ILE A 691 17.18 25.49 -13.97
N ASN A 692 17.04 26.80 -13.95
CA ASN A 692 17.02 27.58 -12.70
C ASN A 692 16.02 28.74 -12.73
N SER A 693 15.23 28.85 -13.79
CA SER A 693 14.23 29.91 -13.96
C SER A 693 12.94 29.32 -14.53
N VAL A 694 11.81 29.86 -14.08
CA VAL A 694 10.47 29.39 -14.43
C VAL A 694 9.50 30.56 -14.47
N THR A 695 8.55 30.53 -15.40
CA THR A 695 7.43 31.47 -15.38
C THR A 695 6.43 31.09 -14.29
N PRO A 696 5.64 32.05 -13.75
CA PRO A 696 4.47 31.70 -12.96
C PRO A 696 3.57 30.71 -13.73
N PRO A 697 2.84 29.82 -13.03
CA PRO A 697 1.78 29.03 -13.64
C PRO A 697 0.86 29.89 -14.52
N ASN A 698 0.71 29.52 -15.80
CA ASN A 698 -0.11 30.25 -16.75
C ASN A 698 -1.20 29.33 -17.29
N GLY A 699 -2.46 29.76 -17.16
CA GLY A 699 -3.63 28.95 -17.47
C GLY A 699 -3.83 27.78 -16.48
N THR A 700 -5.04 27.23 -16.46
CA THR A 700 -5.32 25.91 -15.90
C THR A 700 -5.33 24.92 -17.05
N ILE A 701 -4.77 23.72 -16.84
CA ILE A 701 -4.95 22.64 -17.81
C ILE A 701 -6.46 22.36 -17.88
N PRO A 702 -7.05 22.28 -19.09
CA PRO A 702 -8.44 21.86 -19.20
C PRO A 702 -8.64 20.50 -18.52
N GLU A 703 -9.84 20.21 -18.01
CA GLU A 703 -10.14 18.88 -17.44
C GLU A 703 -9.91 17.72 -18.42
N SER A 704 -9.78 18.02 -19.72
CA SER A 704 -9.47 17.04 -20.78
C SER A 704 -8.33 17.52 -21.68
N LEU A 705 -7.33 16.66 -21.88
CA LEU A 705 -6.38 16.73 -22.99
C LEU A 705 -7.13 16.38 -24.31
N PRO A 706 -6.69 16.87 -25.49
CA PRO A 706 -5.35 17.38 -25.83
C PRO A 706 -5.10 18.86 -25.57
N VAL A 707 -3.80 19.24 -25.56
CA VAL A 707 -3.32 20.63 -25.62
C VAL A 707 -2.17 20.75 -26.62
N TRP A 708 -2.03 21.92 -27.25
CA TRP A 708 -0.95 22.19 -28.22
C TRP A 708 0.08 23.13 -27.62
N LEU A 709 1.34 22.81 -27.82
CA LEU A 709 2.49 23.59 -27.37
C LEU A 709 3.28 24.07 -28.58
N LYS A 710 3.73 25.31 -28.54
CA LYS A 710 4.56 25.92 -29.57
C LYS A 710 5.65 26.76 -28.95
N LEU A 711 6.89 26.47 -29.33
CA LEU A 711 8.08 27.19 -28.90
C LEU A 711 8.74 27.86 -30.10
N VAL A 712 8.78 29.19 -30.11
CA VAL A 712 9.36 29.98 -31.19
C VAL A 712 10.71 30.53 -30.74
N LYS A 713 11.78 30.18 -31.47
CA LYS A 713 13.12 30.71 -31.30
C LYS A 713 13.40 31.83 -32.30
N ASN A 714 13.97 32.94 -31.82
CA ASN A 714 14.53 33.99 -32.66
C ASN A 714 15.80 34.56 -32.01
N GLY A 715 16.96 34.24 -32.58
CA GLY A 715 18.26 34.54 -31.98
C GLY A 715 18.42 33.78 -30.67
N SER A 716 18.71 34.51 -29.59
CA SER A 716 18.84 33.94 -28.24
C SER A 716 17.52 33.88 -27.46
N THR A 717 16.41 34.32 -28.06
CA THR A 717 15.12 34.45 -27.39
C THR A 717 14.19 33.32 -27.79
N PHE A 718 13.51 32.74 -26.79
CA PHE A 718 12.46 31.75 -26.95
C PHE A 718 11.15 32.29 -26.40
N THR A 719 10.07 32.14 -27.16
CA THR A 719 8.71 32.46 -26.69
C THR A 719 7.85 31.21 -26.76
N GLY A 720 7.29 30.83 -25.61
CA GLY A 720 6.39 29.69 -25.48
C GLY A 720 4.93 30.11 -25.63
N TYR A 721 4.16 29.29 -26.32
CA TYR A 721 2.73 29.44 -26.52
C TYR A 721 2.00 28.12 -26.26
N TYR A 722 0.75 28.21 -25.82
CA TYR A 722 -0.14 27.07 -25.70
C TYR A 722 -1.48 27.34 -26.40
N SER A 723 -2.18 26.28 -26.76
CA SER A 723 -3.56 26.32 -27.23
C SER A 723 -4.35 25.14 -26.65
N SER A 724 -5.62 25.37 -26.31
CA SER A 724 -6.56 24.33 -25.84
C SER A 724 -7.55 23.88 -26.92
N ASP A 725 -7.53 24.50 -28.09
CA ASP A 725 -8.43 24.22 -29.21
C ASP A 725 -7.68 23.98 -30.55
N GLY A 726 -6.35 24.05 -30.52
CA GLY A 726 -5.46 23.91 -31.67
C GLY A 726 -5.41 25.13 -32.60
N THR A 727 -6.13 26.21 -32.30
CA THR A 727 -6.28 27.38 -33.18
C THR A 727 -5.97 28.71 -32.49
N THR A 728 -6.43 28.88 -31.26
CA THR A 728 -6.24 30.07 -30.43
C THR A 728 -4.97 29.90 -29.60
N TRP A 729 -3.95 30.71 -29.89
CA TRP A 729 -2.66 30.65 -29.21
C TRP A 729 -2.52 31.72 -28.13
N ASN A 730 -2.21 31.28 -26.92
CA ASN A 730 -1.93 32.12 -25.76
C ASN A 730 -0.44 32.08 -25.44
N THR A 731 0.16 33.23 -25.09
CA THR A 731 1.57 33.29 -24.69
C THR A 731 1.74 32.76 -23.27
N VAL A 732 2.65 31.79 -23.08
CA VAL A 732 3.09 31.34 -21.76
C VAL A 732 4.10 32.33 -21.17
N GLY A 733 5.12 32.66 -21.95
CA GLY A 733 6.18 33.59 -21.58
C GLY A 733 7.32 33.64 -22.60
N THR A 734 8.28 34.52 -22.33
CA THR A 734 9.49 34.71 -23.16
C THR A 734 10.74 34.59 -22.28
N ALA A 735 11.74 33.85 -22.75
CA ALA A 735 13.03 33.66 -22.09
C ALA A 735 14.18 34.00 -23.04
N THR A 736 15.25 34.58 -22.50
CA THR A 736 16.53 34.75 -23.21
C THR A 736 17.51 33.75 -22.63
N VAL A 737 17.97 32.80 -23.44
CA VAL A 737 18.84 31.70 -22.97
C VAL A 737 20.28 31.96 -23.41
N PRO A 738 21.26 32.11 -22.49
CA PRO A 738 22.67 32.28 -22.85
C PRO A 738 23.30 30.96 -23.33
N GLY A 739 24.52 31.04 -23.89
CA GLY A 739 25.37 29.87 -24.21
C GLY A 739 25.01 29.06 -25.47
N GLN A 740 23.92 29.39 -26.17
CA GLN A 740 23.35 28.51 -27.19
C GLN A 740 24.34 28.16 -28.31
N ALA A 741 24.38 26.88 -28.68
CA ALA A 741 25.12 26.43 -29.84
C ALA A 741 24.47 26.93 -31.14
N SER A 742 25.25 26.92 -32.23
CA SER A 742 24.76 27.30 -33.57
C SER A 742 23.60 26.43 -34.06
N THR A 743 23.55 25.18 -33.61
CA THR A 743 22.43 24.26 -33.78
C THR A 743 22.16 23.53 -32.47
N GLN A 744 20.89 23.30 -32.15
CA GLN A 744 20.45 22.63 -30.93
C GLN A 744 19.56 21.43 -31.25
N ASP A 745 19.45 20.51 -30.31
CA ASP A 745 18.50 19.40 -30.36
C ASP A 745 17.11 19.89 -29.92
N ALA A 746 16.06 19.30 -30.48
CA ALA A 746 14.68 19.54 -30.07
C ALA A 746 13.89 18.25 -29.98
N GLY A 747 13.05 18.12 -28.96
CA GLY A 747 12.26 16.91 -28.77
C GLY A 747 11.02 17.11 -27.91
N MET A 748 10.21 16.06 -27.90
CA MET A 748 9.18 15.85 -26.89
C MET A 748 9.84 15.25 -25.66
N PHE A 749 9.48 15.71 -24.47
CA PHE A 749 10.04 15.20 -23.22
C PHE A 749 8.98 15.03 -22.13
N MET A 750 9.30 14.19 -21.15
CA MET A 750 8.51 14.08 -19.92
C MET A 750 9.35 13.74 -18.68
N LEU A 751 8.78 14.01 -17.50
CA LEU A 751 9.17 13.45 -16.20
C LEU A 751 7.92 13.25 -15.32
N SER A 752 7.82 12.14 -14.58
CA SER A 752 6.61 11.76 -13.81
C SER A 752 6.49 12.47 -12.46
N HIS A 753 7.58 13.08 -11.98
CA HIS A 753 7.71 13.65 -10.64
C HIS A 753 7.53 12.64 -9.50
N VAL A 754 7.76 11.35 -9.82
CA VAL A 754 7.75 10.24 -8.88
C VAL A 754 8.97 9.36 -9.17
N SER A 755 9.87 9.22 -8.20
CA SER A 755 11.02 8.34 -8.35
C SER A 755 10.59 6.88 -8.49
N GLY A 756 11.21 6.18 -9.43
CA GLY A 756 10.97 4.76 -9.70
C GLY A 756 9.59 4.40 -10.23
N THR A 757 8.68 5.38 -10.43
CA THR A 757 7.33 5.14 -10.96
C THR A 757 7.17 5.84 -12.30
N PRO A 758 7.14 5.08 -13.42
CA PRO A 758 6.95 5.66 -14.74
C PRO A 758 5.55 6.28 -14.91
N GLY A 759 5.54 7.51 -15.43
CA GLY A 759 4.38 8.08 -16.09
C GLY A 759 4.35 7.69 -17.57
N GLN A 760 3.22 7.91 -18.25
CA GLN A 760 3.12 7.78 -19.71
C GLN A 760 2.51 9.02 -20.32
N VAL A 761 3.11 9.50 -21.42
CA VAL A 761 2.63 10.64 -22.19
C VAL A 761 2.55 10.26 -23.66
N THR A 762 1.44 10.60 -24.30
CA THR A 762 1.29 10.51 -25.76
C THR A 762 1.33 11.90 -26.36
N PHE A 763 2.15 12.07 -27.39
CA PHE A 763 2.29 13.26 -28.19
C PHE A 763 1.81 13.02 -29.62
N GLN A 764 1.48 14.09 -30.32
CA GLN A 764 1.13 14.05 -31.74
C GLN A 764 1.73 15.23 -32.51
N GLY A 765 2.08 14.99 -33.78
CA GLY A 765 2.41 16.03 -34.74
C GLY A 765 3.69 16.83 -34.45
N PHE A 766 4.71 16.21 -33.83
CA PHE A 766 5.96 16.91 -33.52
C PHE A 766 6.67 17.42 -34.78
N SER A 767 6.97 18.72 -34.81
CA SER A 767 7.64 19.36 -35.94
C SER A 767 8.64 20.42 -35.51
N VAL A 768 9.66 20.63 -36.35
CA VAL A 768 10.64 21.72 -36.24
C VAL A 768 10.73 22.39 -37.61
N GLN A 769 10.40 23.67 -37.69
CA GLN A 769 10.38 24.48 -38.91
C GLN A 769 11.39 25.62 -38.88
#